data_AF-A0A212CEA4-F1
#
_entry.id   AF-A0A212CEA4-F1
#
_cell.length_a   1.000
_cell.length_b   1.000
_cell.length_c   1.000
_cell.angle_alpha   90.00
_cell.angle_beta   90.00
_cell.angle_gamma   90.00
#
_symmetry.space_group_name_H-M   'P 1'
#
loop_
_entity.id
_entity.type
_entity.pdbx_description
1 polymer ?
#
loop_
_entity_poly.entity_id
_entity_poly.type
_entity_poly.pdbx_seq_one_letter_code
_entity_poly.pdbx_strand_id
1 'polypeptide(L)'
;MSIVHIAGLMPLHGIKHKLRYIDLHSNCIDSIHHLLQCTVGLHFLTNLILEKNGEDNPVCHLPGYRAVMLQTLPQLRILDCKNIFGEPINMAEINSSHLQCFEGLLDNLVSSDSPLNISEDEITDGMPVAPPIDEAAPLDQFASTPTDTGLTSLMSVCPSSEPEKVNHENDLQNEMKLQKLDDQILQLLSETSNSIIDNIPEKDPRPKRDTDVTSESDYGNRKECSKKTSRRSKIPYYSKTIQTIKHHSKNNSTFISCNRKMKPPFLKELYISSSLPNNSTLEDSENQKTEIMKVNNDGSEGATYRALVEELDEEREKRWKAEQTEKKLMDYIDELHKHADEKKDIHSQALLATDSLVFSTIFFFFICIVYLKCDLCFRLKEIIFKERNSKLQLEIMVHRLQNEIKKLTIELIKARDQQDDHIRHLRTLEKALEKMERQKGQQQAAQMRLIQEVELKAAAADREINLLRSSLHQEKEQVQQLHELLALKEQEHRKDIETREFFSEAEFQEALAKEIAKEERKHEQVIKEYQDKIDALNQQYMDLENEFRIALTVEARRFKDVKDGFENVATDLAKSKHALVWAQRKENESSSLIKDLTSMVKEQKTKLAEVSKLKQETAANLQNQINTLEILIEDDKQKSIQIELLKQEKMQLISELAAKESLIYGLRTERKVWGHELALQGSCLVQNHGRVEAQLESLCRENECLRKASERDSDTIRIKCKIIDDQTETIGKLKECLQEREEQIKILHEKITEIQKCTQEQLEEKSSQLDEIVEKLERHNERKEKLKQQLKVKELELDEIRKAYSTLNQKWHDKGELLCHLEMQVKEVKENFENKERKLKAERDKSIELQKDAMEKLHSMDDAFKKQVDAIVEAHQNEIIQLANEKQKCIDSANLKVHRVEEEMRGLLEETCKNKKAMETKIKQLAFALSQIQQEI
;
A
#
# COMPACT_ATOMS: atom_id res chain seq x y z
N MET A 1 -21.36 25.88 5.99
CA MET A 1 -21.63 26.98 5.03
C MET A 1 -22.58 26.41 4.00
N SER A 2 -23.81 26.90 3.94
CA SER A 2 -24.77 26.50 2.90
C SER A 2 -24.62 27.43 1.70
N ILE A 3 -24.61 26.89 0.49
CA ILE A 3 -24.43 27.68 -0.73
C ILE A 3 -25.78 28.28 -1.16
N VAL A 4 -25.80 29.58 -1.44
CA VAL A 4 -26.96 30.30 -2.00
C VAL A 4 -26.73 30.62 -3.49
N HIS A 5 -25.51 30.98 -3.89
CA HIS A 5 -25.17 31.33 -5.27
C HIS A 5 -24.13 30.38 -5.88
N ILE A 6 -24.53 29.67 -6.95
CA ILE A 6 -23.68 28.79 -7.75
C ILE A 6 -23.05 29.46 -9.00
N ALA A 7 -22.85 30.79 -8.96
CA ALA A 7 -22.32 31.57 -10.10
C ALA A 7 -20.92 31.12 -10.57
N GLY A 8 -20.16 30.42 -9.72
CA GLY A 8 -18.88 29.78 -10.06
C GLY A 8 -18.96 28.67 -11.11
N LEU A 9 -20.16 28.27 -11.56
CA LEU A 9 -20.35 27.35 -12.69
C LEU A 9 -20.31 28.06 -14.06
N MET A 10 -20.54 29.38 -14.13
CA MET A 10 -20.51 30.16 -15.38
C MET A 10 -19.20 30.00 -16.18
N PRO A 11 -17.99 29.97 -15.56
CA PRO A 11 -16.73 29.78 -16.29
C PRO A 11 -16.55 28.37 -16.87
N LEU A 12 -17.41 27.40 -16.51
CA LEU A 12 -17.38 26.02 -17.01
C LEU A 12 -18.35 25.81 -18.19
N HIS A 13 -18.95 26.87 -18.72
CA HIS A 13 -19.89 26.80 -19.84
C HIS A 13 -19.20 26.43 -21.17
N GLY A 14 -19.95 25.76 -22.04
CA GLY A 14 -19.53 25.35 -23.38
C GLY A 14 -18.84 23.98 -23.44
N ILE A 15 -18.56 23.54 -24.67
CA ILE A 15 -18.11 22.16 -24.98
C ILE A 15 -16.71 21.78 -24.49
N LYS A 16 -15.95 22.71 -23.88
CA LYS A 16 -14.60 22.44 -23.36
C LYS A 16 -14.62 21.68 -22.03
N HIS A 17 -15.72 21.74 -21.27
CA HIS A 17 -15.81 21.18 -19.92
C HIS A 17 -16.83 20.03 -19.87
N LYS A 18 -16.36 18.78 -19.75
CA LYS A 18 -17.18 17.56 -19.76
C LYS A 18 -17.83 17.26 -18.39
N LEU A 19 -18.38 18.29 -17.73
CA LEU A 19 -19.01 18.16 -16.41
C LEU A 19 -20.37 17.44 -16.52
N ARG A 20 -20.41 16.15 -16.16
CA ARG A 20 -21.60 15.28 -16.29
C ARG A 20 -22.49 15.18 -15.05
N TYR A 21 -21.90 15.37 -13.86
CA TYR A 21 -22.55 15.13 -12.56
C TYR A 21 -22.35 16.33 -11.66
N ILE A 22 -23.45 16.84 -11.09
CA ILE A 22 -23.47 17.90 -10.08
C ILE A 22 -24.38 17.45 -8.93
N ASP A 23 -23.85 17.50 -7.71
CA ASP A 23 -24.57 17.18 -6.49
C ASP A 23 -24.58 18.42 -5.57
N LEU A 24 -25.77 18.94 -5.31
CA LEU A 24 -26.04 20.21 -4.64
C LEU A 24 -27.14 20.09 -3.57
N HIS A 25 -27.53 18.88 -3.16
CA HIS A 25 -28.44 18.68 -2.01
C HIS A 25 -27.94 19.42 -0.75
N SER A 26 -28.86 19.65 0.21
CA SER A 26 -28.53 20.28 1.51
C SER A 26 -27.98 21.72 1.42
N ASN A 27 -28.34 22.45 0.36
CA ASN A 27 -27.97 23.85 0.12
C ASN A 27 -29.19 24.79 0.14
N CYS A 28 -28.95 26.09 0.06
CA CYS A 28 -29.98 27.12 0.21
C CYS A 28 -30.25 27.84 -1.12
N ILE A 29 -30.34 27.11 -2.24
CA ILE A 29 -30.68 27.67 -3.55
C ILE A 29 -32.20 27.85 -3.63
N ASP A 30 -32.65 29.09 -3.78
CA ASP A 30 -34.07 29.50 -3.81
C ASP A 30 -34.54 29.91 -5.22
N SER A 31 -33.70 30.61 -5.98
CA SER A 31 -34.04 31.17 -7.29
C SER A 31 -33.83 30.17 -8.43
N ILE A 32 -34.95 29.70 -9.00
CA ILE A 32 -34.95 28.84 -10.20
C ILE A 32 -34.27 29.49 -11.41
N HIS A 33 -34.38 30.82 -11.56
CA HIS A 33 -33.71 31.56 -12.63
C HIS A 33 -32.19 31.60 -12.43
N HIS A 34 -31.72 31.77 -11.18
CA HIS A 34 -30.28 31.72 -10.85
C HIS A 34 -29.71 30.32 -11.13
N LEU A 35 -30.43 29.28 -10.73
CA LEU A 35 -30.07 27.88 -11.00
C LEU A 35 -29.93 27.60 -12.50
N LEU A 36 -30.94 27.98 -13.31
CA LEU A 36 -30.90 27.79 -14.76
C LEU A 36 -29.81 28.60 -15.44
N GLN A 37 -29.64 29.87 -15.09
CA GLN A 37 -28.59 30.72 -15.64
C GLN A 37 -27.21 30.09 -15.42
N CYS A 38 -26.96 29.51 -14.24
CA CYS A 38 -25.68 28.88 -13.91
C CYS A 38 -25.48 27.51 -14.57
N THR A 39 -26.55 26.79 -14.94
CA THR A 39 -26.47 25.39 -15.42
C THR A 39 -26.70 25.22 -16.93
N VAL A 40 -27.43 26.13 -17.60
CA VAL A 40 -27.81 25.97 -19.02
C VAL A 40 -26.63 25.81 -19.97
N GLY A 41 -25.52 26.50 -19.73
CA GLY A 41 -24.30 26.38 -20.54
C GLY A 41 -23.49 25.11 -20.29
N LEU A 42 -23.88 24.24 -19.35
CA LEU A 42 -23.20 22.97 -19.07
C LEU A 42 -23.71 21.88 -20.02
N HIS A 43 -23.16 21.87 -21.23
CA HIS A 43 -23.64 21.06 -22.37
C HIS A 43 -23.59 19.54 -22.12
N PHE A 44 -22.76 19.07 -21.19
CA PHE A 44 -22.59 17.65 -20.86
C PHE A 44 -23.27 17.22 -19.55
N LEU A 45 -24.00 18.10 -18.87
CA LEU A 45 -24.63 17.81 -17.58
C LEU A 45 -25.80 16.83 -17.74
N THR A 46 -25.59 15.56 -17.42
CA THR A 46 -26.65 14.53 -17.47
C THR A 46 -27.33 14.31 -16.12
N ASN A 47 -26.64 14.59 -15.01
CA ASN A 47 -27.09 14.25 -13.67
C ASN A 47 -26.99 15.48 -12.75
N LEU A 48 -28.13 15.92 -12.19
CA LEU A 48 -28.23 17.01 -11.23
C LEU A 48 -29.01 16.54 -10.00
N ILE A 49 -28.56 16.88 -8.79
CA ILE A 49 -29.24 16.53 -7.53
C ILE A 49 -29.32 17.77 -6.65
N LEU A 50 -30.53 18.13 -6.23
CA LEU A 50 -30.87 19.27 -5.37
C LEU A 50 -31.80 18.85 -4.22
N GLU A 51 -32.57 17.76 -4.39
CA GLU A 51 -33.31 17.00 -3.35
C GLU A 51 -32.68 15.61 -3.20
N LYS A 52 -32.34 15.20 -1.97
CA LYS A 52 -31.82 13.86 -1.68
C LYS A 52 -32.06 13.46 -0.22
N ASN A 53 -32.63 12.28 0.04
CA ASN A 53 -32.80 11.70 1.38
C ASN A 53 -33.53 12.59 2.43
N GLY A 54 -34.33 13.58 1.99
CA GLY A 54 -34.97 14.56 2.87
C GLY A 54 -34.14 15.82 3.14
N GLU A 55 -32.98 15.99 2.50
CA GLU A 55 -32.24 17.23 2.44
C GLU A 55 -32.41 17.86 1.05
N ASP A 56 -33.20 18.93 0.97
CA ASP A 56 -33.56 19.62 -0.26
C ASP A 56 -33.15 21.11 -0.28
N ASN A 57 -33.18 21.69 -1.47
CA ASN A 57 -33.01 23.13 -1.68
C ASN A 57 -34.41 23.78 -1.78
N PRO A 58 -34.61 25.03 -1.29
CA PRO A 58 -35.89 25.72 -1.38
C PRO A 58 -36.49 25.81 -2.80
N VAL A 59 -35.64 25.83 -3.85
CA VAL A 59 -36.05 25.78 -5.26
C VAL A 59 -36.84 24.50 -5.63
N CYS A 60 -36.62 23.38 -4.94
CA CYS A 60 -37.28 22.10 -5.20
C CYS A 60 -38.77 22.13 -4.87
N HIS A 61 -39.19 22.98 -3.93
CA HIS A 61 -40.59 23.16 -3.54
C HIS A 61 -41.42 23.98 -4.56
N LEU A 62 -40.80 24.60 -5.57
CA LEU A 62 -41.51 25.46 -6.52
C LEU A 62 -42.45 24.62 -7.42
N PRO A 63 -43.72 25.02 -7.59
CA PRO A 63 -44.68 24.25 -8.37
C PRO A 63 -44.21 24.13 -9.83
N GLY A 64 -44.05 22.91 -10.32
CA GLY A 64 -43.55 22.63 -11.67
C GLY A 64 -42.02 22.66 -11.83
N TYR A 65 -41.23 22.86 -10.76
CA TYR A 65 -39.76 22.88 -10.77
C TYR A 65 -39.14 21.79 -11.66
N ARG A 66 -39.54 20.53 -11.48
CA ARG A 66 -39.04 19.39 -12.27
C ARG A 66 -39.31 19.53 -13.77
N ALA A 67 -40.51 19.98 -14.14
CA ALA A 67 -40.88 20.19 -15.54
C ALA A 67 -40.09 21.35 -16.15
N VAL A 68 -39.94 22.46 -15.42
CA VAL A 68 -39.15 23.62 -15.85
C VAL A 68 -37.67 23.23 -16.05
N MET A 69 -37.07 22.48 -15.11
CA MET A 69 -35.70 21.97 -15.25
C MET A 69 -35.54 21.12 -16.51
N LEU A 70 -36.37 20.08 -16.69
CA LEU A 70 -36.24 19.14 -17.81
C LEU A 70 -36.57 19.79 -19.17
N GLN A 71 -37.45 20.80 -19.20
CA GLN A 71 -37.76 21.56 -20.41
C GLN A 71 -36.63 22.53 -20.83
N THR A 72 -35.88 23.08 -19.86
CA THR A 72 -34.81 24.06 -20.13
C THR A 72 -33.39 23.46 -20.15
N LEU A 73 -33.22 22.25 -19.61
CA LEU A 73 -31.98 21.47 -19.63
C LEU A 73 -32.20 20.11 -20.33
N PRO A 74 -32.46 20.07 -21.65
CA PRO A 74 -32.75 18.83 -22.39
C PRO A 74 -31.58 17.82 -22.42
N GLN A 75 -30.37 18.22 -22.03
CA GLN A 75 -29.24 17.32 -21.80
C GLN A 75 -29.39 16.43 -20.54
N LEU A 76 -30.28 16.82 -19.62
CA LEU A 76 -30.43 16.22 -18.31
C LEU A 76 -31.24 14.92 -18.36
N ARG A 77 -30.66 13.84 -17.83
CA ARG A 77 -31.26 12.49 -17.80
C ARG A 77 -31.70 12.06 -16.41
N ILE A 78 -31.06 12.60 -15.38
CA ILE A 78 -31.33 12.31 -13.97
C ILE A 78 -31.42 13.64 -13.22
N LEU A 79 -32.54 13.82 -12.53
CA LEU A 79 -32.80 14.96 -11.66
C LEU A 79 -33.35 14.44 -10.33
N ASP A 80 -32.72 14.79 -9.22
CA ASP A 80 -33.17 14.44 -7.84
C ASP A 80 -33.37 12.93 -7.65
N CYS A 81 -32.33 12.17 -8.04
CA CYS A 81 -32.30 10.70 -8.08
C CYS A 81 -33.43 10.02 -8.88
N LYS A 82 -34.20 10.76 -9.66
CA LYS A 82 -35.32 10.28 -10.49
C LYS A 82 -34.98 10.46 -11.97
N ASN A 83 -35.39 9.53 -12.84
CA ASN A 83 -35.19 9.63 -14.29
C ASN A 83 -36.12 10.69 -14.93
N ILE A 84 -36.01 10.92 -16.25
CA ILE A 84 -36.86 11.89 -16.97
C ILE A 84 -38.37 11.57 -16.89
N PHE A 85 -38.74 10.30 -16.65
CA PHE A 85 -40.13 9.85 -16.47
C PHE A 85 -40.61 9.93 -15.00
N GLY A 86 -39.73 10.26 -14.06
CA GLY A 86 -40.01 10.41 -12.63
C GLY A 86 -39.70 9.18 -11.76
N GLU A 87 -39.25 8.08 -12.36
CA GLU A 87 -38.95 6.82 -11.65
C GLU A 87 -37.65 6.94 -10.84
N PRO A 88 -37.58 6.43 -9.59
CA PRO A 88 -36.39 6.50 -8.76
C PRO A 88 -35.28 5.57 -9.28
N ILE A 89 -34.07 6.08 -9.46
CA ILE A 89 -32.90 5.30 -9.88
C ILE A 89 -32.00 5.01 -8.70
N ASN A 90 -31.58 3.75 -8.55
CA ASN A 90 -30.59 3.35 -7.58
C ASN A 90 -29.18 3.85 -7.98
N MET A 91 -28.75 4.96 -7.38
CA MET A 91 -27.44 5.58 -7.67
C MET A 91 -26.24 4.67 -7.38
N ALA A 92 -26.39 3.60 -6.57
CA ALA A 92 -25.33 2.64 -6.31
C ALA A 92 -24.93 1.82 -7.55
N GLU A 93 -25.89 1.54 -8.45
CA GLU A 93 -25.63 0.80 -9.69
C GLU A 93 -24.95 1.70 -10.74
N ILE A 94 -25.40 2.95 -10.87
CA ILE A 94 -24.76 3.94 -11.77
C ILE A 94 -23.28 4.12 -11.39
N ASN A 95 -22.98 4.28 -10.11
CA ASN A 95 -21.59 4.43 -9.64
C ASN A 95 -20.71 3.20 -9.95
N SER A 96 -21.30 2.02 -10.11
CA SER A 96 -20.59 0.81 -10.53
C SER A 96 -20.25 0.83 -12.03
N SER A 97 -21.12 1.41 -12.87
CA SER A 97 -20.87 1.57 -14.32
C SER A 97 -19.82 2.64 -14.67
N HIS A 98 -19.59 3.60 -13.77
CA HIS A 98 -18.77 4.79 -14.07
C HIS A 98 -17.25 4.50 -14.20
N LEU A 99 -16.78 3.29 -13.84
CA LEU A 99 -15.41 2.84 -14.12
C LEU A 99 -15.20 2.45 -15.60
N GLN A 100 -16.25 2.06 -16.32
CA GLN A 100 -16.15 1.55 -17.70
C GLN A 100 -16.00 2.66 -18.76
N CYS A 101 -16.07 3.93 -18.35
CA CYS A 101 -16.00 5.09 -19.25
C CYS A 101 -14.56 5.66 -19.41
N PHE A 102 -13.54 5.08 -18.75
CA PHE A 102 -12.14 5.52 -18.86
C PHE A 102 -11.34 4.77 -19.94
N GLU A 103 -11.81 3.61 -20.38
CA GLU A 103 -11.07 2.71 -21.28
C GLU A 103 -10.86 3.35 -22.67
N GLY A 104 -11.92 3.96 -23.22
CA GLY A 104 -11.88 4.71 -24.49
C GLY A 104 -11.09 6.03 -24.49
N LEU A 105 -10.35 6.36 -23.43
CA LEU A 105 -9.40 7.48 -23.40
C LEU A 105 -7.92 7.06 -23.57
N LEU A 106 -7.61 5.75 -23.56
CA LEU A 106 -6.24 5.25 -23.71
C LEU A 106 -5.90 4.83 -25.15
N ASP A 107 -6.89 4.42 -25.95
CA ASP A 107 -6.72 3.98 -27.35
C ASP A 107 -6.26 5.08 -28.34
N ASN A 108 -6.11 6.33 -27.90
CA ASN A 108 -5.72 7.47 -28.74
C ASN A 108 -4.31 8.02 -28.47
N LEU A 109 -3.42 7.23 -27.84
CA LEU A 109 -2.07 7.67 -27.44
C LEU A 109 -0.92 6.80 -27.98
N VAL A 110 -1.16 5.91 -28.95
CA VAL A 110 -0.09 5.18 -29.67
C VAL A 110 -0.37 5.14 -31.17
N SER A 111 0.61 5.57 -31.96
CA SER A 111 0.59 5.74 -33.44
C SER A 111 -0.22 6.95 -33.94
N SER A 112 0.27 7.78 -34.86
CA SER A 112 1.66 7.92 -35.39
C SER A 112 1.81 9.27 -36.12
N ASP A 113 3.06 9.58 -36.47
CA ASP A 113 3.60 10.70 -37.26
C ASP A 113 2.65 11.57 -38.11
N SER A 114 2.84 12.89 -38.02
CA SER A 114 2.32 13.85 -39.00
C SER A 114 3.02 13.71 -40.36
N PRO A 115 2.32 13.98 -41.48
CA PRO A 115 2.45 15.35 -42.01
C PRO A 115 1.17 15.99 -42.55
N LEU A 116 1.10 17.31 -42.35
CA LEU A 116 0.54 18.37 -43.19
C LEU A 116 -0.49 18.06 -44.31
N ASN A 117 -1.57 18.87 -44.27
CA ASN A 117 -2.07 19.78 -45.33
C ASN A 117 -3.44 19.55 -46.01
N ILE A 118 -4.18 20.66 -46.04
CA ILE A 118 -5.09 21.19 -47.09
C ILE A 118 -6.62 20.91 -47.04
N SER A 119 -7.33 22.05 -47.03
CA SER A 119 -8.70 22.40 -47.50
C SER A 119 -9.98 21.81 -46.89
N GLU A 120 -10.85 22.74 -46.49
CA GLU A 120 -12.32 22.67 -46.55
C GLU A 120 -12.80 22.51 -48.02
N ASP A 121 -13.93 21.83 -48.30
CA ASP A 121 -15.25 22.45 -48.60
C ASP A 121 -16.33 21.43 -49.12
N GLU A 122 -17.56 21.91 -49.31
CA GLU A 122 -18.69 21.44 -50.18
C GLU A 122 -19.44 20.08 -49.99
N ILE A 123 -20.64 20.16 -49.36
CA ILE A 123 -21.99 20.06 -50.00
C ILE A 123 -22.51 18.75 -50.67
N THR A 124 -23.60 18.18 -50.10
CA THR A 124 -24.65 17.26 -50.67
C THR A 124 -24.22 15.86 -51.17
N ASP A 125 -25.09 14.86 -51.45
CA ASP A 125 -26.57 14.67 -51.40
C ASP A 125 -26.90 13.18 -50.99
N GLY A 126 -28.17 12.82 -50.77
CA GLY A 126 -28.64 11.44 -51.04
C GLY A 126 -29.53 10.74 -50.00
N MET A 127 -30.83 10.61 -50.33
CA MET A 127 -31.84 9.68 -49.77
C MET A 127 -32.80 9.27 -50.91
N PRO A 128 -33.64 8.22 -50.79
CA PRO A 128 -33.43 6.86 -50.27
C PRO A 128 -33.86 5.77 -51.31
N VAL A 129 -33.67 4.46 -51.04
CA VAL A 129 -34.24 3.37 -51.88
C VAL A 129 -34.71 2.14 -51.06
N ALA A 130 -35.91 1.64 -51.36
CA ALA A 130 -36.53 0.35 -50.99
C ALA A 130 -37.86 0.19 -51.80
N PRO A 131 -38.65 -0.92 -51.74
CA PRO A 131 -38.38 -2.35 -51.49
C PRO A 131 -38.51 -3.16 -52.82
N PRO A 132 -38.90 -4.48 -52.92
CA PRO A 132 -40.18 -5.12 -52.49
C PRO A 132 -39.96 -6.36 -51.54
N ILE A 133 -40.90 -6.89 -50.75
CA ILE A 133 -42.30 -7.39 -50.94
C ILE A 133 -42.34 -8.76 -51.67
N ASP A 134 -42.99 -9.82 -51.19
CA ASP A 134 -43.71 -10.07 -49.91
C ASP A 134 -43.12 -11.35 -49.22
N GLU A 135 -43.73 -12.20 -48.39
CA GLU A 135 -45.10 -12.49 -47.89
C GLU A 135 -44.92 -13.10 -46.45
N ALA A 136 -45.89 -13.34 -45.54
CA ALA A 136 -47.34 -13.43 -45.63
C ALA A 136 -48.08 -13.14 -44.30
N ALA A 137 -49.27 -13.73 -44.11
CA ALA A 137 -50.35 -13.43 -43.17
C ALA A 137 -50.80 -14.66 -42.32
N PRO A 138 -51.70 -14.53 -41.32
CA PRO A 138 -52.13 -13.33 -40.56
C PRO A 138 -52.13 -13.49 -39.02
N LEU A 139 -52.29 -12.35 -38.33
CA LEU A 139 -52.76 -12.23 -36.95
C LEU A 139 -54.31 -12.33 -36.91
N ASP A 140 -54.96 -12.49 -35.72
CA ASP A 140 -55.84 -11.43 -35.18
C ASP A 140 -56.67 -11.76 -33.92
N GLN A 141 -56.69 -10.77 -33.00
CA GLN A 141 -57.86 -10.22 -32.27
C GLN A 141 -58.56 -11.02 -31.13
N PHE A 142 -59.18 -10.37 -30.13
CA PHE A 142 -59.27 -8.93 -29.80
C PHE A 142 -59.34 -8.68 -28.28
N ALA A 143 -59.22 -7.40 -27.88
CA ALA A 143 -59.42 -6.93 -26.51
C ALA A 143 -60.74 -6.16 -26.36
N SER A 144 -61.26 -5.99 -25.13
CA SER A 144 -62.10 -4.84 -24.73
C SER A 144 -62.17 -4.64 -23.21
N THR A 145 -61.96 -3.40 -22.77
CA THR A 145 -62.42 -2.77 -21.50
C THR A 145 -63.91 -2.32 -21.67
N PRO A 146 -64.66 -1.68 -20.71
CA PRO A 146 -64.20 -0.76 -19.65
C PRO A 146 -65.05 -0.59 -18.34
N THR A 147 -64.71 0.44 -17.54
CA THR A 147 -65.55 1.23 -16.57
C THR A 147 -66.15 0.54 -15.31
N ASP A 148 -66.24 1.14 -14.11
CA ASP A 148 -65.76 2.44 -13.57
C ASP A 148 -65.73 2.46 -12.00
N THR A 149 -65.10 3.50 -11.43
CA THR A 149 -65.17 4.14 -10.07
C THR A 149 -65.96 3.54 -8.88
N GLY A 150 -65.39 3.63 -7.66
CA GLY A 150 -66.20 3.63 -6.41
C GLY A 150 -65.52 3.51 -5.01
N LEU A 151 -64.97 4.61 -4.47
CA LEU A 151 -64.87 4.96 -3.02
C LEU A 151 -64.09 4.09 -1.98
N THR A 152 -63.02 4.69 -1.44
CA THR A 152 -62.57 4.77 -0.01
C THR A 152 -63.29 3.96 1.09
N SER A 153 -62.53 3.31 2.00
CA SER A 153 -62.10 3.91 3.29
C SER A 153 -61.36 2.95 4.27
N LEU A 154 -60.33 3.49 4.94
CA LEU A 154 -59.76 3.19 6.28
C LEU A 154 -59.73 1.76 6.91
N MET A 155 -58.49 1.40 7.30
CA MET A 155 -58.07 0.88 8.63
C MET A 155 -58.11 -0.62 9.03
N SER A 156 -56.92 -1.03 9.50
CA SER A 156 -56.65 -1.69 10.81
C SER A 156 -56.68 -3.22 10.97
N VAL A 157 -55.47 -3.77 11.09
CA VAL A 157 -55.02 -4.74 12.12
C VAL A 157 -55.65 -6.16 12.15
N CYS A 158 -54.78 -7.16 12.05
CA CYS A 158 -55.07 -8.58 12.29
C CYS A 158 -55.50 -8.85 13.75
N PRO A 159 -56.22 -9.95 14.04
CA PRO A 159 -55.44 -11.12 14.51
C PRO A 159 -56.02 -12.52 14.19
N SER A 160 -55.08 -13.47 14.10
CA SER A 160 -55.11 -14.85 14.63
C SER A 160 -56.39 -15.69 14.62
N SER A 161 -56.31 -16.85 13.98
CA SER A 161 -56.83 -18.13 14.51
C SER A 161 -56.08 -19.31 13.89
N GLU A 162 -55.40 -20.12 14.71
CA GLU A 162 -55.01 -21.51 14.40
C GLU A 162 -56.21 -22.47 14.73
N PRO A 163 -56.14 -23.82 14.56
CA PRO A 163 -55.07 -24.68 14.05
C PRO A 163 -55.52 -25.79 13.04
N GLU A 164 -54.61 -26.74 12.81
CA GLU A 164 -54.82 -28.14 12.39
C GLU A 164 -54.65 -28.58 10.91
N LYS A 165 -53.49 -29.23 10.71
CA LYS A 165 -53.28 -30.56 10.10
C LYS A 165 -52.86 -30.71 8.61
N VAL A 166 -51.54 -30.96 8.50
CA VAL A 166 -50.89 -32.08 7.80
C VAL A 166 -50.94 -32.11 6.26
N ASN A 167 -49.75 -31.99 5.66
CA ASN A 167 -49.16 -33.05 4.85
C ASN A 167 -47.66 -33.15 5.17
N HIS A 168 -47.12 -34.38 5.20
CA HIS A 168 -45.83 -34.67 5.83
C HIS A 168 -45.11 -35.76 5.01
N GLU A 169 -44.18 -35.37 4.14
CA GLU A 169 -43.60 -36.27 3.11
C GLU A 169 -42.11 -36.01 2.77
N ASN A 170 -41.43 -35.08 3.46
CA ASN A 170 -40.05 -34.66 3.10
C ASN A 170 -38.91 -35.18 4.01
N ASP A 171 -39.19 -35.64 5.24
CA ASP A 171 -38.12 -35.94 6.21
C ASP A 171 -37.39 -37.28 5.96
N LEU A 172 -38.10 -38.30 5.45
CA LEU A 172 -37.52 -39.62 5.14
C LEU A 172 -36.38 -39.58 4.09
N GLN A 173 -36.35 -38.53 3.26
CA GLN A 173 -35.32 -38.34 2.22
C GLN A 173 -33.96 -37.86 2.79
N ASN A 174 -33.91 -37.49 4.08
CA ASN A 174 -32.73 -36.86 4.70
C ASN A 174 -32.01 -37.75 5.72
N GLU A 175 -32.72 -38.59 6.50
CA GLU A 175 -32.07 -39.56 7.40
C GLU A 175 -31.18 -40.54 6.62
N MET A 176 -31.66 -41.05 5.48
CA MET A 176 -30.88 -41.91 4.56
C MET A 176 -29.61 -41.26 3.98
N LYS A 177 -29.42 -39.93 4.13
CA LYS A 177 -28.21 -39.22 3.69
C LYS A 177 -27.23 -39.00 4.84
N LEU A 178 -27.70 -38.75 6.06
CA LEU A 178 -26.84 -38.68 7.25
C LEU A 178 -26.18 -40.03 7.53
N GLN A 179 -26.97 -41.11 7.54
CA GLN A 179 -26.48 -42.44 7.89
C GLN A 179 -25.35 -42.92 6.95
N LYS A 180 -25.49 -42.64 5.64
CA LYS A 180 -24.44 -42.91 4.63
C LYS A 180 -23.18 -42.06 4.78
N LEU A 181 -23.20 -41.00 5.58
CA LEU A 181 -22.07 -40.10 5.81
C LEU A 181 -21.26 -40.54 7.03
N ASP A 182 -21.93 -40.99 8.10
CA ASP A 182 -21.29 -41.64 9.24
C ASP A 182 -20.61 -42.97 8.85
N ASP A 183 -21.25 -43.80 8.02
CA ASP A 183 -20.66 -45.04 7.50
C ASP A 183 -19.33 -44.79 6.76
N GLN A 184 -19.23 -43.69 6.01
CA GLN A 184 -18.01 -43.31 5.28
C GLN A 184 -16.90 -42.80 6.23
N ILE A 185 -17.26 -42.14 7.33
CA ILE A 185 -16.31 -41.69 8.36
C ILE A 185 -15.75 -42.88 9.14
N LEU A 186 -16.62 -43.84 9.49
CA LEU A 186 -16.21 -45.10 10.16
C LEU A 186 -15.27 -45.94 9.27
N GLN A 187 -15.52 -45.99 7.96
CA GLN A 187 -14.65 -46.72 7.03
C GLN A 187 -13.26 -46.05 6.91
N LEU A 188 -13.20 -44.72 6.76
CA LEU A 188 -11.92 -43.98 6.68
C LEU A 188 -11.05 -44.10 7.95
N LEU A 189 -11.67 -44.18 9.13
CA LEU A 189 -10.95 -44.41 10.40
C LEU A 189 -10.40 -45.84 10.54
N SER A 190 -10.91 -46.81 9.76
CA SER A 190 -10.48 -48.22 9.83
C SER A 190 -9.27 -48.54 8.94
N GLU A 191 -9.03 -47.79 7.86
CA GLU A 191 -8.01 -48.12 6.84
C GLU A 191 -6.59 -47.62 7.19
N THR A 192 -6.42 -46.78 8.21
CA THR A 192 -5.12 -46.12 8.51
C THR A 192 -4.33 -46.78 9.66
N SER A 193 -4.63 -48.04 10.04
CA SER A 193 -3.90 -48.74 11.11
C SER A 193 -3.94 -50.27 10.99
N ASN A 194 -3.02 -50.85 10.20
CA ASN A 194 -2.08 -51.90 10.67
C ASN A 194 -1.19 -52.48 9.55
N SER A 195 0.13 -52.42 9.76
CA SER A 195 1.10 -53.41 9.27
C SER A 195 2.18 -53.59 10.35
N ILE A 196 2.04 -54.55 11.27
CA ILE A 196 2.67 -55.90 11.23
C ILE A 196 4.20 -55.79 11.51
N ILE A 197 4.81 -56.45 12.52
CA ILE A 197 5.07 -57.90 12.70
C ILE A 197 5.06 -58.33 14.20
N ASP A 198 4.45 -59.48 14.50
CA ASP A 198 4.66 -60.53 15.55
C ASP A 198 5.60 -60.29 16.77
N ASN A 199 5.26 -60.73 18.01
CA ASN A 199 5.16 -62.15 18.43
C ASN A 199 4.38 -62.39 19.76
N ILE A 200 4.18 -63.67 20.13
CA ILE A 200 3.23 -64.24 21.14
C ILE A 200 3.97 -65.40 21.89
N PRO A 201 3.81 -65.69 23.23
CA PRO A 201 2.52 -66.06 23.90
C PRO A 201 2.35 -65.85 25.45
N GLU A 202 1.13 -66.17 25.97
CA GLU A 202 0.76 -66.63 27.35
C GLU A 202 1.06 -65.72 28.61
N LYS A 203 0.36 -65.77 29.77
CA LYS A 203 -0.79 -66.56 30.30
C LYS A 203 -1.58 -65.82 31.43
N ASP A 204 -2.73 -66.40 31.79
CA ASP A 204 -3.80 -66.11 32.80
C ASP A 204 -3.35 -65.95 34.30
N PRO A 205 -4.20 -65.67 35.34
CA PRO A 205 -5.01 -64.46 35.66
C PRO A 205 -5.00 -63.92 37.13
N ARG A 206 -5.49 -62.67 37.36
CA ARG A 206 -6.07 -62.13 38.65
C ARG A 206 -5.11 -62.04 39.88
N PRO A 207 -5.51 -61.52 41.09
CA PRO A 207 -6.25 -60.28 41.42
C PRO A 207 -5.67 -59.46 42.63
N LYS A 208 -6.15 -58.20 42.80
CA LYS A 208 -6.28 -57.40 44.07
C LYS A 208 -5.04 -56.95 44.90
N ARG A 209 -5.17 -55.69 45.39
CA ARG A 209 -4.56 -55.00 46.56
C ARG A 209 -3.16 -54.36 46.47
N ASP A 210 -3.18 -53.07 46.83
CA ASP A 210 -2.40 -52.39 47.87
C ASP A 210 -0.92 -52.76 48.11
N THR A 211 -0.03 -51.74 47.97
CA THR A 211 1.09 -51.35 48.87
C THR A 211 2.29 -50.81 48.07
N ASP A 212 2.90 -49.76 48.62
CA ASP A 212 3.93 -48.86 48.10
C ASP A 212 5.38 -49.39 48.34
N VAL A 213 6.39 -48.75 47.72
CA VAL A 213 7.87 -48.85 47.90
C VAL A 213 8.54 -50.24 47.70
N THR A 214 9.85 -50.41 47.42
CA THR A 214 11.07 -49.57 47.63
C THR A 214 12.23 -49.94 46.65
N SER A 215 13.39 -49.26 46.77
CA SER A 215 14.75 -49.63 46.30
C SER A 215 15.05 -49.43 44.79
N GLU A 216 16.27 -49.07 44.35
CA GLU A 216 17.58 -48.75 45.00
C GLU A 216 18.40 -47.83 44.05
N SER A 217 19.52 -47.15 44.39
CA SER A 217 20.40 -47.10 45.58
C SER A 217 21.23 -45.78 45.62
N ASP A 218 21.44 -45.21 46.82
CA ASP A 218 22.67 -44.54 47.35
C ASP A 218 23.48 -43.48 46.53
N TYR A 219 24.25 -42.55 47.13
CA TYR A 219 24.99 -42.57 48.41
C TYR A 219 25.16 -41.17 49.06
N GLY A 220 24.97 -41.10 50.40
CA GLY A 220 25.54 -40.05 51.27
C GLY A 220 24.78 -38.71 51.40
N ASN A 221 24.72 -38.05 52.57
CA ASN A 221 25.24 -38.41 53.90
C ASN A 221 24.39 -37.80 55.05
N ARG A 222 24.49 -38.44 56.23
CA ARG A 222 23.95 -38.15 57.59
C ARG A 222 23.93 -36.66 57.99
N LYS A 223 23.07 -36.15 58.91
CA LYS A 223 22.29 -36.67 60.09
C LYS A 223 21.20 -35.60 60.45
N GLU A 224 20.14 -35.75 61.28
CA GLU A 224 19.44 -36.86 61.98
C GLU A 224 18.03 -36.41 62.51
N CYS A 225 17.36 -37.30 63.28
CA CYS A 225 16.32 -37.18 64.33
C CYS A 225 15.71 -35.82 64.79
N SER A 226 14.45 -35.74 65.28
CA SER A 226 13.36 -36.75 65.35
C SER A 226 11.99 -36.22 65.88
N LYS A 227 10.89 -36.82 65.37
CA LYS A 227 9.65 -37.27 66.07
C LYS A 227 8.94 -36.40 67.16
N LYS A 228 7.69 -36.04 66.81
CA LYS A 228 6.41 -36.31 67.52
C LYS A 228 6.03 -35.64 68.89
N THR A 229 4.77 -35.17 68.90
CA THR A 229 3.75 -35.18 69.98
C THR A 229 3.91 -34.38 71.29
N SER A 230 3.10 -33.30 71.39
CA SER A 230 2.22 -32.93 72.52
C SER A 230 2.50 -33.46 73.95
N ARG A 231 2.70 -32.52 74.90
CA ARG A 231 1.84 -32.40 76.10
C ARG A 231 2.01 -31.09 76.91
N ARG A 232 0.85 -30.59 77.36
CA ARG A 232 0.52 -29.61 78.42
C ARG A 232 1.38 -29.63 79.70
N SER A 233 1.99 -28.49 80.08
CA SER A 233 2.12 -28.02 81.49
C SER A 233 2.57 -26.54 81.60
N LYS A 234 2.40 -25.93 82.80
CA LYS A 234 2.54 -24.49 83.10
C LYS A 234 3.93 -24.10 83.67
N ILE A 235 4.35 -22.83 83.45
CA ILE A 235 4.83 -21.79 84.43
C ILE A 235 5.85 -22.27 85.50
N PRO A 236 7.08 -21.67 85.67
CA PRO A 236 7.15 -20.33 86.30
C PRO A 236 8.37 -19.37 86.05
N TYR A 237 8.12 -18.09 86.37
CA TYR A 237 8.97 -17.06 87.03
C TYR A 237 10.27 -16.46 86.42
N TYR A 238 10.27 -15.10 86.34
CA TYR A 238 11.28 -14.12 86.84
C TYR A 238 12.78 -14.20 86.40
N SER A 239 13.59 -13.11 86.37
CA SER A 239 13.35 -11.66 86.23
C SER A 239 14.67 -10.86 86.16
N LYS A 240 14.71 -9.74 85.39
CA LYS A 240 15.68 -8.60 85.49
C LYS A 240 17.17 -8.91 85.14
N THR A 241 18.11 -7.97 84.90
CA THR A 241 18.23 -6.59 84.32
C THR A 241 19.77 -6.27 84.27
N ILE A 242 20.20 -5.03 83.93
CA ILE A 242 21.52 -4.38 84.24
C ILE A 242 22.62 -4.51 83.15
N GLN A 243 23.36 -3.47 82.69
CA GLN A 243 23.24 -1.98 82.82
C GLN A 243 24.20 -1.20 81.84
N THR A 244 23.82 0.05 81.48
CA THR A 244 24.65 1.29 81.27
C THR A 244 25.80 1.29 80.22
N ILE A 245 26.49 2.38 79.80
CA ILE A 245 26.76 3.75 80.33
C ILE A 245 26.62 4.89 79.29
N LYS A 246 26.23 6.05 79.85
CA LYS A 246 26.15 7.50 79.50
C LYS A 246 27.38 8.11 78.76
N HIS A 247 27.44 9.37 78.27
CA HIS A 247 27.16 10.73 78.85
C HIS A 247 26.65 11.72 77.76
N HIS A 248 25.72 12.67 78.02
CA HIS A 248 25.86 14.05 78.61
C HIS A 248 26.78 14.99 77.81
N SER A 249 26.52 16.31 77.61
CA SER A 249 25.82 17.36 78.39
C SER A 249 25.05 18.33 77.43
N LYS A 250 23.94 19.05 77.74
CA LYS A 250 23.57 19.97 78.86
C LYS A 250 24.45 21.24 78.94
N ASN A 251 24.00 22.37 79.49
CA ASN A 251 22.77 22.67 80.25
C ASN A 251 21.78 23.49 79.38
N ASN A 252 20.84 24.38 79.78
CA ASN A 252 20.31 25.03 81.01
C ASN A 252 18.83 25.43 80.67
N SER A 253 17.90 25.89 81.52
CA SER A 253 17.61 25.86 82.97
C SER A 253 16.21 26.50 83.23
N THR A 254 15.74 26.49 84.49
CA THR A 254 14.83 27.52 85.12
C THR A 254 13.42 27.80 84.55
N PHE A 255 12.37 28.13 85.33
CA PHE A 255 12.01 27.82 86.75
C PHE A 255 10.52 28.21 87.02
N ILE A 256 10.00 27.94 88.23
CA ILE A 256 8.67 28.34 88.80
C ILE A 256 7.45 27.69 88.06
N SER A 257 6.72 26.68 88.57
CA SER A 257 5.94 26.46 89.82
C SER A 257 4.56 27.18 89.87
N CYS A 258 3.46 26.63 90.41
CA CYS A 258 3.25 25.32 91.05
C CYS A 258 1.75 24.95 91.26
N ASN A 259 1.50 23.69 91.70
CA ASN A 259 0.40 23.22 92.58
C ASN A 259 -1.03 22.85 92.07
N ARG A 260 -1.38 21.58 92.39
CA ARG A 260 -2.63 21.09 93.07
C ARG A 260 -4.02 21.18 92.38
N LYS A 261 -4.56 20.01 91.96
CA LYS A 261 -5.50 19.19 92.78
C LYS A 261 -5.93 17.85 92.13
N MET A 262 -5.71 16.77 92.88
CA MET A 262 -6.66 15.74 93.36
C MET A 262 -7.65 15.02 92.41
N LYS A 263 -7.49 13.69 92.34
CA LYS A 263 -8.59 12.72 92.15
C LYS A 263 -9.17 12.31 93.52
N PRO A 264 -10.49 12.11 93.67
CA PRO A 264 -11.05 11.21 94.68
C PRO A 264 -10.92 9.72 94.22
N PRO A 265 -10.92 8.75 95.14
CA PRO A 265 -10.72 7.32 94.83
C PRO A 265 -12.04 6.55 94.63
N PHE A 266 -11.92 5.36 94.04
CA PHE A 266 -12.97 4.33 94.04
C PHE A 266 -12.96 3.59 95.39
N LEU A 267 -14.12 3.39 96.01
CA LEU A 267 -14.28 2.53 97.20
C LEU A 267 -14.83 1.17 96.78
N LYS A 268 -14.42 0.11 97.49
CA LYS A 268 -15.23 -1.11 97.63
C LYS A 268 -14.92 -1.77 98.98
N GLU A 269 -15.99 -2.03 99.75
CA GLU A 269 -16.20 -3.01 100.84
C GLU A 269 -14.96 -3.43 101.69
N LEU A 270 -15.01 -3.36 103.03
CA LEU A 270 -15.87 -4.22 103.84
C LEU A 270 -16.06 -3.74 105.31
N TYR A 271 -17.30 -3.88 105.79
CA TYR A 271 -17.73 -4.33 107.14
C TYR A 271 -17.34 -3.61 108.46
N ILE A 272 -18.35 -3.56 109.35
CA ILE A 272 -18.32 -3.49 110.84
C ILE A 272 -17.96 -2.16 111.53
N SER A 273 -18.96 -1.62 112.24
CA SER A 273 -18.90 -0.78 113.48
C SER A 273 -18.14 0.57 113.48
N SER A 274 -18.50 1.56 114.31
CA SER A 274 -19.75 1.84 115.06
C SER A 274 -19.71 3.29 115.58
N SER A 275 -20.87 3.84 115.97
CA SER A 275 -21.05 4.92 116.98
C SER A 275 -20.22 6.21 116.90
N LEU A 276 -20.89 7.34 116.64
CA LEU A 276 -20.70 8.62 117.37
C LEU A 276 -21.99 9.49 117.22
N PRO A 277 -22.17 10.61 117.95
CA PRO A 277 -22.93 10.58 119.20
C PRO A 277 -24.23 11.41 119.16
N ASN A 278 -24.93 11.40 120.31
CA ASN A 278 -26.01 12.28 120.78
C ASN A 278 -26.49 13.40 119.83
N ASN A 279 -27.80 13.40 119.60
CA ASN A 279 -28.59 14.65 119.60
C ASN A 279 -29.58 14.62 120.78
N SER A 280 -30.08 15.78 121.18
CA SER A 280 -30.80 16.00 122.44
C SER A 280 -32.16 15.30 122.53
N THR A 281 -32.40 14.56 123.61
CA THR A 281 -33.73 14.15 124.06
C THR A 281 -34.35 15.24 124.93
N LEU A 282 -35.56 15.68 124.59
CA LEU A 282 -36.53 16.21 125.54
C LEU A 282 -37.93 15.95 124.98
N GLU A 283 -38.65 15.01 125.58
CA GLU A 283 -40.04 14.69 125.25
C GLU A 283 -40.73 14.25 126.56
N ASP A 284 -41.98 14.70 126.73
CA ASP A 284 -43.10 14.24 127.55
C ASP A 284 -42.88 13.70 129.01
N SER A 285 -43.57 14.17 130.06
CA SER A 285 -45.02 14.41 130.32
C SER A 285 -45.75 13.21 130.97
N GLU A 286 -46.93 13.47 131.55
CA GLU A 286 -47.96 12.53 132.04
C GLU A 286 -47.81 11.83 133.41
N ASN A 287 -48.33 12.51 134.44
CA ASN A 287 -49.37 12.06 135.40
C ASN A 287 -49.64 10.55 135.67
N GLN A 288 -49.74 10.17 136.97
CA GLN A 288 -50.98 9.53 137.48
C GLN A 288 -51.19 9.52 139.03
N LYS A 289 -52.34 10.05 139.46
CA LYS A 289 -53.28 9.64 140.55
C LYS A 289 -52.82 9.26 142.00
N THR A 290 -53.26 10.12 142.96
CA THR A 290 -53.96 9.84 144.28
C THR A 290 -53.35 8.87 145.34
N GLU A 291 -53.51 9.03 146.67
CA GLU A 291 -54.56 9.65 147.53
C GLU A 291 -54.02 10.30 148.86
N ILE A 292 -54.84 11.13 149.55
CA ILE A 292 -54.90 11.33 151.05
C ILE A 292 -53.72 12.11 151.74
N MET A 293 -53.82 12.91 152.84
CA MET A 293 -54.89 13.54 153.68
C MET A 293 -54.34 14.73 154.54
N LYS A 294 -55.21 15.71 154.94
CA LYS A 294 -55.17 16.60 156.17
C LYS A 294 -53.92 17.52 156.43
N VAL A 295 -53.95 18.71 157.06
CA VAL A 295 -55.01 19.60 157.64
C VAL A 295 -54.52 21.09 157.80
N ASN A 296 -55.45 22.06 157.74
CA ASN A 296 -55.58 23.50 158.20
C ASN A 296 -54.35 24.31 158.77
N ASN A 297 -54.18 25.66 158.71
CA ASN A 297 -55.06 26.82 159.09
C ASN A 297 -54.36 28.23 158.86
N ASP A 298 -55.01 29.36 159.20
CA ASP A 298 -54.66 30.82 158.96
C ASP A 298 -53.53 31.44 159.87
N GLY A 299 -53.07 32.72 159.81
CA GLY A 299 -53.43 33.98 159.09
C GLY A 299 -52.67 35.25 159.61
N SER A 300 -53.06 36.50 159.20
CA SER A 300 -52.54 37.86 159.61
C SER A 300 -51.18 38.32 159.01
N GLU A 301 -51.08 39.28 158.06
CA GLU A 301 -51.26 40.77 158.09
C GLU A 301 -50.04 41.58 158.62
N GLY A 302 -49.67 42.77 158.11
CA GLY A 302 -50.26 43.53 156.99
C GLY A 302 -49.63 44.91 156.67
N ALA A 303 -48.77 45.48 157.54
CA ALA A 303 -48.28 46.86 157.39
C ALA A 303 -47.12 47.07 156.39
N THR A 304 -46.22 46.10 156.25
CA THR A 304 -44.92 46.26 155.55
C THR A 304 -45.05 46.44 154.03
N TYR A 305 -46.14 45.98 153.43
CA TYR A 305 -46.31 45.92 151.98
C TYR A 305 -46.45 47.30 151.30
N ARG A 306 -46.81 48.37 152.04
CA ARG A 306 -47.19 49.64 151.40
C ARG A 306 -45.99 50.45 150.88
N ALA A 307 -44.88 50.47 151.61
CA ALA A 307 -43.66 51.17 151.19
C ALA A 307 -42.95 50.47 150.00
N LEU A 308 -43.00 49.14 149.96
CA LEU A 308 -42.39 48.32 148.90
C LEU A 308 -43.05 48.47 147.52
N VAL A 309 -44.24 49.08 147.43
CA VAL A 309 -44.91 49.36 146.14
C VAL A 309 -44.39 50.68 145.55
N GLU A 310 -44.27 51.70 146.38
CA GLU A 310 -43.92 53.07 145.96
C GLU A 310 -42.48 53.15 145.39
N GLU A 311 -41.54 52.43 146.00
CA GLU A 311 -40.16 52.29 145.52
C GLU A 311 -40.04 51.49 144.21
N LEU A 312 -41.01 50.58 143.95
CA LEU A 312 -41.05 49.72 142.77
C LEU A 312 -41.61 50.45 141.54
N ASP A 313 -42.56 51.36 141.73
CA ASP A 313 -43.10 52.20 140.64
C ASP A 313 -42.11 53.28 140.17
N GLU A 314 -41.31 53.86 141.06
CA GLU A 314 -40.17 54.71 140.70
C GLU A 314 -39.12 53.97 139.85
N GLU A 315 -38.95 52.66 140.09
CA GLU A 315 -37.96 51.81 139.42
C GLU A 315 -38.46 51.34 138.04
N ARG A 316 -39.78 51.11 137.91
CA ARG A 316 -40.47 50.90 136.62
C ARG A 316 -40.35 52.09 135.67
N GLU A 317 -40.53 53.33 136.14
CA GLU A 317 -40.44 54.50 135.26
C GLU A 317 -39.01 54.68 134.69
N LYS A 318 -38.00 54.33 135.49
CA LYS A 318 -36.59 54.34 135.08
C LYS A 318 -36.30 53.26 134.03
N ARG A 319 -36.86 52.05 134.17
CA ARG A 319 -36.77 51.01 133.10
C ARG A 319 -37.45 51.43 131.81
N TRP A 320 -38.68 51.96 131.87
CA TRP A 320 -39.44 52.32 130.67
C TRP A 320 -38.72 53.39 129.81
N LYS A 321 -38.05 54.35 130.45
CA LYS A 321 -37.23 55.36 129.75
C LYS A 321 -35.99 54.75 129.09
N ALA A 322 -35.36 53.74 129.70
CA ALA A 322 -34.24 53.01 129.10
C ALA A 322 -34.69 52.18 127.88
N GLU A 323 -35.79 51.45 128.01
CA GLU A 323 -36.41 50.64 126.93
C GLU A 323 -36.78 51.50 125.70
N GLN A 324 -37.30 52.72 125.94
CA GLN A 324 -37.55 53.72 124.89
C GLN A 324 -36.28 54.23 124.18
N THR A 325 -35.11 54.19 124.82
CA THR A 325 -33.83 54.51 124.17
C THR A 325 -33.20 53.31 123.47
N GLU A 326 -33.33 52.12 124.03
CA GLU A 326 -32.87 50.86 123.43
C GLU A 326 -33.61 50.58 122.12
N LYS A 327 -34.93 50.75 122.09
CA LYS A 327 -35.72 50.55 120.87
C LYS A 327 -35.28 51.46 119.70
N LYS A 328 -35.01 52.74 119.99
CA LYS A 328 -34.52 53.70 118.98
C LYS A 328 -33.10 53.37 118.49
N LEU A 329 -32.30 52.68 119.29
CA LEU A 329 -30.99 52.18 118.88
C LEU A 329 -31.12 50.95 117.98
N MET A 330 -32.04 50.03 118.30
CA MET A 330 -32.43 48.92 117.42
C MET A 330 -32.93 49.39 116.06
N ASP A 331 -33.89 50.32 116.03
CA ASP A 331 -34.47 50.88 114.79
C ASP A 331 -33.35 51.48 113.88
N TYR A 332 -32.33 52.12 114.47
CA TYR A 332 -31.19 52.68 113.74
C TYR A 332 -30.17 51.61 113.27
N ILE A 333 -30.02 50.51 114.01
CA ILE A 333 -29.18 49.37 113.63
C ILE A 333 -29.79 48.61 112.45
N ASP A 334 -31.12 48.42 112.42
CA ASP A 334 -31.80 47.73 111.33
C ASP A 334 -31.78 48.53 110.02
N GLU A 335 -31.94 49.85 110.06
CA GLU A 335 -31.77 50.71 108.87
C GLU A 335 -30.32 50.67 108.34
N LEU A 336 -29.31 50.58 109.23
CA LEU A 336 -27.92 50.38 108.84
C LEU A 336 -27.65 49.00 108.22
N HIS A 337 -28.25 47.92 108.74
CA HIS A 337 -28.14 46.58 108.13
C HIS A 337 -28.76 46.54 106.74
N LYS A 338 -29.98 47.05 106.60
CA LYS A 338 -30.68 47.16 105.31
C LYS A 338 -29.84 47.95 104.29
N HIS A 339 -29.30 49.10 104.65
CA HIS A 339 -28.48 49.90 103.76
C HIS A 339 -27.11 49.25 103.43
N ALA A 340 -26.63 48.32 104.27
CA ALA A 340 -25.45 47.49 103.97
C ALA A 340 -25.78 46.33 103.02
N ASP A 341 -26.94 45.70 103.13
CA ASP A 341 -27.36 44.61 102.25
C ASP A 341 -27.76 45.10 100.85
N GLU A 342 -28.44 46.24 100.73
CA GLU A 342 -28.68 46.93 99.45
C GLU A 342 -27.37 47.19 98.69
N LYS A 343 -26.28 47.56 99.41
CA LYS A 343 -24.95 47.74 98.82
C LYS A 343 -24.28 46.43 98.39
N LYS A 344 -24.49 45.32 99.12
CA LYS A 344 -24.00 44.00 98.70
C LYS A 344 -24.70 43.54 97.42
N ASP A 345 -26.01 43.74 97.34
CA ASP A 345 -26.82 43.29 96.20
C ASP A 345 -26.43 44.03 94.92
N ILE A 346 -26.33 45.37 94.97
CA ILE A 346 -25.80 46.21 93.87
C ILE A 346 -24.38 45.77 93.46
N HIS A 347 -23.50 45.47 94.43
CA HIS A 347 -22.14 45.03 94.11
C HIS A 347 -22.11 43.65 93.44
N SER A 348 -22.98 42.72 93.86
CA SER A 348 -23.11 41.39 93.24
C SER A 348 -23.67 41.46 91.82
N GLN A 349 -24.66 42.33 91.59
CA GLN A 349 -25.29 42.55 90.30
C GLN A 349 -24.32 43.23 89.30
N ALA A 350 -23.50 44.17 89.79
CA ALA A 350 -22.40 44.75 89.03
C ALA A 350 -21.32 43.71 88.66
N LEU A 351 -20.95 42.83 89.60
CA LEU A 351 -19.97 41.77 89.37
C LEU A 351 -20.45 40.79 88.27
N LEU A 352 -21.70 40.32 88.37
CA LEU A 352 -22.34 39.47 87.37
C LEU A 352 -22.41 40.12 85.98
N ALA A 353 -22.68 41.44 85.93
CA ALA A 353 -22.68 42.19 84.67
C ALA A 353 -21.26 42.27 84.05
N THR A 354 -20.22 42.50 84.87
CA THR A 354 -18.83 42.49 84.39
C THR A 354 -18.36 41.11 83.94
N ASP A 355 -18.69 40.06 84.69
CA ASP A 355 -18.35 38.69 84.32
C ASP A 355 -19.07 38.29 83.03
N SER A 356 -20.34 38.63 82.84
CA SER A 356 -21.06 38.36 81.59
C SER A 356 -20.45 39.08 80.37
N LEU A 357 -19.95 40.31 80.54
CA LEU A 357 -19.27 41.05 79.47
C LEU A 357 -17.88 40.46 79.16
N VAL A 358 -17.11 40.09 80.19
CA VAL A 358 -15.81 39.43 80.03
C VAL A 358 -15.98 38.05 79.39
N PHE A 359 -16.97 37.27 79.80
CA PHE A 359 -17.25 35.95 79.21
C PHE A 359 -17.72 36.09 77.75
N SER A 360 -18.61 37.05 77.44
CA SER A 360 -19.06 37.28 76.07
C SER A 360 -17.94 37.77 75.14
N THR A 361 -17.03 38.62 75.62
CA THR A 361 -15.90 39.10 74.81
C THR A 361 -14.83 38.03 74.61
N ILE A 362 -14.50 37.25 75.65
CA ILE A 362 -13.60 36.09 75.53
C ILE A 362 -14.20 35.04 74.59
N PHE A 363 -15.50 34.75 74.69
CA PHE A 363 -16.19 33.78 73.84
C PHE A 363 -16.21 34.24 72.37
N PHE A 364 -16.47 35.53 72.11
CA PHE A 364 -16.39 36.09 70.75
C PHE A 364 -14.98 36.04 70.17
N PHE A 365 -13.95 36.39 70.95
CA PHE A 365 -12.54 36.24 70.54
C PHE A 365 -12.17 34.78 70.29
N PHE A 366 -12.63 33.84 71.12
CA PHE A 366 -12.39 32.41 70.94
C PHE A 366 -13.05 31.90 69.65
N ILE A 367 -14.30 32.28 69.37
CA ILE A 367 -14.98 31.97 68.10
C ILE A 367 -14.20 32.56 66.92
N CYS A 368 -13.77 33.82 66.97
CA CYS A 368 -12.99 34.43 65.89
C CYS A 368 -11.63 33.73 65.67
N ILE A 369 -10.93 33.33 66.74
CA ILE A 369 -9.67 32.59 66.66
C ILE A 369 -9.90 31.18 66.07
N VAL A 370 -10.97 30.48 66.48
CA VAL A 370 -11.34 29.18 65.91
C VAL A 370 -11.70 29.30 64.42
N TYR A 371 -12.51 30.31 64.06
CA TYR A 371 -12.94 30.53 62.67
C TYR A 371 -11.76 30.91 61.76
N LEU A 372 -10.90 31.84 62.19
CA LEU A 372 -9.69 32.23 61.46
C LEU A 372 -8.71 31.05 61.32
N LYS A 373 -8.58 30.22 62.36
CA LYS A 373 -7.76 29.00 62.31
C LYS A 373 -8.35 27.94 61.38
N CYS A 374 -9.67 27.85 61.26
CA CYS A 374 -10.35 26.95 60.32
C CYS A 374 -10.21 27.42 58.87
N ASP A 375 -10.44 28.70 58.57
CA ASP A 375 -10.27 29.27 57.22
C ASP A 375 -8.80 29.19 56.77
N LEU A 376 -7.85 29.54 57.63
CA LEU A 376 -6.42 29.39 57.35
C LEU A 376 -6.02 27.93 57.11
N CYS A 377 -6.53 26.98 57.91
CA CYS A 377 -6.29 25.55 57.72
C CYS A 377 -6.90 25.04 56.41
N PHE A 378 -8.11 25.50 56.05
CA PHE A 378 -8.77 25.15 54.80
C PHE A 378 -7.98 25.65 53.58
N ARG A 379 -7.60 26.94 53.56
CA ARG A 379 -6.78 27.52 52.48
C ARG A 379 -5.43 26.84 52.36
N LEU A 380 -4.75 26.57 53.47
CA LEU A 380 -3.45 25.88 53.46
C LEU A 380 -3.59 24.45 52.90
N LYS A 381 -4.65 23.71 53.29
CA LYS A 381 -4.96 22.39 52.76
C LYS A 381 -5.28 22.42 51.26
N GLU A 382 -6.00 23.43 50.80
CA GLU A 382 -6.33 23.64 49.38
C GLU A 382 -5.07 23.93 48.55
N ILE A 383 -4.19 24.81 49.03
CA ILE A 383 -2.91 25.15 48.39
C ILE A 383 -2.02 23.90 48.31
N ILE A 384 -1.84 23.15 49.42
CA ILE A 384 -1.07 21.90 49.44
C ILE A 384 -1.67 20.85 48.49
N PHE A 385 -2.99 20.79 48.33
CA PHE A 385 -3.64 19.88 47.39
C PHE A 385 -3.40 20.29 45.93
N LYS A 386 -3.50 21.59 45.61
CA LYS A 386 -3.16 22.15 44.30
C LYS A 386 -1.68 21.93 43.94
N GLU A 387 -0.78 22.16 44.88
CA GLU A 387 0.65 21.90 44.74
C GLU A 387 0.92 20.41 44.47
N ARG A 388 0.36 19.50 45.27
CA ARG A 388 0.50 18.04 45.06
C ARG A 388 -0.04 17.59 43.71
N ASN A 389 -1.17 18.13 43.26
CA ASN A 389 -1.73 17.79 41.95
C ASN A 389 -0.83 18.32 40.81
N SER A 390 -0.31 19.56 40.92
CA SER A 390 0.64 20.09 39.93
C SER A 390 1.96 19.29 39.89
N LYS A 391 2.47 18.85 41.05
CA LYS A 391 3.63 17.96 41.16
C LYS A 391 3.39 16.61 40.50
N LEU A 392 2.21 16.01 40.71
CA LEU A 392 1.82 14.75 40.04
C LEU A 392 1.73 14.91 38.51
N GLN A 393 1.15 16.01 38.02
CA GLN A 393 1.11 16.30 36.58
C GLN A 393 2.51 16.51 35.99
N LEU A 394 3.40 17.20 36.72
CA LEU A 394 4.81 17.33 36.34
C LEU A 394 5.54 15.98 36.32
N GLU A 395 5.32 15.11 37.32
CA GLU A 395 5.89 13.76 37.37
C GLU A 395 5.41 12.89 36.21
N ILE A 396 4.12 12.95 35.86
CA ILE A 396 3.55 12.27 34.68
C ILE A 396 4.18 12.82 33.38
N MET A 397 4.33 14.14 33.26
CA MET A 397 4.92 14.77 32.07
C MET A 397 6.41 14.43 31.94
N VAL A 398 7.16 14.38 33.04
CA VAL A 398 8.55 13.91 33.06
C VAL A 398 8.65 12.44 32.64
N HIS A 399 7.78 11.55 33.13
CA HIS A 399 7.77 10.14 32.70
C HIS A 399 7.42 10.00 31.21
N ARG A 400 6.46 10.78 30.69
CA ARG A 400 6.13 10.82 29.25
C ARG A 400 7.34 11.26 28.43
N LEU A 401 7.99 12.36 28.81
CA LEU A 401 9.18 12.88 28.12
C LEU A 401 10.37 11.90 28.20
N GLN A 402 10.61 11.26 29.35
CA GLN A 402 11.63 10.22 29.48
C GLN A 402 11.36 9.01 28.58
N ASN A 403 10.10 8.61 28.42
CA ASN A 403 9.75 7.49 27.54
C ASN A 403 9.86 7.87 26.06
N GLU A 404 9.48 9.09 25.68
CA GLU A 404 9.68 9.59 24.31
C GLU A 404 11.19 9.72 23.98
N ILE A 405 12.01 10.21 24.93
CA ILE A 405 13.48 10.24 24.79
C ILE A 405 14.05 8.82 24.61
N LYS A 406 13.61 7.83 25.38
CA LYS A 406 14.04 6.41 25.21
C LYS A 406 13.65 5.89 23.83
N LYS A 407 12.41 6.14 23.38
CA LYS A 407 11.91 5.74 22.06
C LYS A 407 12.74 6.38 20.94
N LEU A 408 12.91 7.70 20.96
CA LEU A 408 13.73 8.44 19.98
C LEU A 408 15.20 8.00 19.99
N THR A 409 15.74 7.62 21.15
CA THR A 409 17.09 7.04 21.26
C THR A 409 17.18 5.68 20.56
N ILE A 410 16.17 4.81 20.73
CA ILE A 410 16.09 3.51 20.04
C ILE A 410 15.91 3.69 18.53
N GLU A 411 15.09 4.65 18.10
CA GLU A 411 14.89 5.00 16.69
C GLU A 411 16.18 5.55 16.05
N LEU A 412 16.92 6.42 16.76
CA LEU A 412 18.22 6.94 16.33
C LEU A 412 19.28 5.83 16.21
N ILE A 413 19.34 4.90 17.18
CA ILE A 413 20.23 3.73 17.11
C ILE A 413 19.90 2.88 15.88
N LYS A 414 18.61 2.52 15.67
CA LYS A 414 18.18 1.76 14.49
C LYS A 414 18.53 2.45 13.17
N ALA A 415 18.32 3.76 13.07
CA ALA A 415 18.69 4.54 11.87
C ALA A 415 20.21 4.55 11.64
N ARG A 416 21.01 4.60 12.71
CA ARG A 416 22.48 4.51 12.64
C ARG A 416 22.96 3.13 12.24
N ASP A 417 22.34 2.06 12.75
CA ASP A 417 22.67 0.68 12.38
C ASP A 417 22.35 0.42 10.89
N GLN A 418 21.22 0.93 10.41
CA GLN A 418 20.84 0.92 8.98
C GLN A 418 21.83 1.72 8.12
N GLN A 419 22.26 2.90 8.58
CA GLN A 419 23.29 3.69 7.89
C GLN A 419 24.63 2.94 7.81
N ASP A 420 25.06 2.31 8.90
CA ASP A 420 26.27 1.49 8.92
C ASP A 420 26.13 0.25 8.01
N ASP A 421 24.94 -0.35 7.85
CA ASP A 421 24.68 -1.40 6.86
C ASP A 421 24.76 -0.89 5.41
N HIS A 422 24.19 0.27 5.11
CA HIS A 422 24.34 0.90 3.80
C HIS A 422 25.82 1.20 3.48
N ILE A 423 26.61 1.64 4.46
CA ILE A 423 28.06 1.83 4.32
C ILE A 423 28.78 0.48 4.11
N ARG A 424 28.37 -0.60 4.80
CA ARG A 424 28.89 -1.97 4.55
C ARG A 424 28.58 -2.43 3.12
N HIS A 425 27.40 -2.14 2.61
CA HIS A 425 26.97 -2.51 1.25
C HIS A 425 27.74 -1.72 0.18
N LEU A 426 27.87 -0.39 0.34
CA LEU A 426 28.67 0.46 -0.56
C LEU A 426 30.12 -0.01 -0.64
N ARG A 427 30.78 -0.27 0.51
CA ARG A 427 32.15 -0.82 0.55
C ARG A 427 32.30 -2.21 -0.08
N THR A 428 31.20 -2.94 -0.24
CA THR A 428 31.19 -4.24 -0.91
C THR A 428 31.06 -4.05 -2.43
N LEU A 429 30.25 -3.09 -2.87
CA LEU A 429 30.13 -2.69 -4.28
C LEU A 429 31.43 -2.03 -4.80
N GLU A 430 32.06 -1.14 -4.02
CA GLU A 430 33.37 -0.54 -4.31
C GLU A 430 34.43 -1.62 -4.60
N LYS A 431 34.57 -2.61 -3.70
CA LYS A 431 35.52 -3.73 -3.87
C LYS A 431 35.18 -4.63 -5.06
N ALA A 432 33.90 -4.80 -5.39
CA ALA A 432 33.48 -5.53 -6.57
C ALA A 432 33.82 -4.76 -7.86
N LEU A 433 33.67 -3.44 -7.86
CA LEU A 433 34.01 -2.54 -8.97
C LEU A 433 35.53 -2.51 -9.18
N GLU A 434 36.34 -2.32 -8.14
CA GLU A 434 37.81 -2.44 -8.25
C GLU A 434 38.23 -3.81 -8.80
N LYS A 435 37.54 -4.90 -8.42
CA LYS A 435 37.84 -6.24 -8.92
C LYS A 435 37.51 -6.35 -10.41
N MET A 436 36.36 -5.83 -10.84
CA MET A 436 35.96 -5.77 -12.24
C MET A 436 36.96 -4.93 -13.06
N GLU A 437 37.41 -3.79 -12.53
CA GLU A 437 38.35 -2.91 -13.19
C GLU A 437 39.75 -3.52 -13.30
N ARG A 438 40.23 -4.21 -12.25
CA ARG A 438 41.45 -5.03 -12.32
C ARG A 438 41.34 -6.17 -13.34
N GLN A 439 40.17 -6.83 -13.45
CA GLN A 439 39.93 -7.86 -14.48
C GLN A 439 39.89 -7.27 -15.90
N LYS A 440 39.27 -6.10 -16.09
CA LYS A 440 39.25 -5.36 -17.36
C LYS A 440 40.66 -4.95 -17.80
N GLY A 441 41.46 -4.41 -16.88
CA GLY A 441 42.86 -4.08 -17.13
C GLY A 441 43.70 -5.30 -17.50
N GLN A 442 43.48 -6.45 -16.83
CA GLN A 442 44.12 -7.72 -17.20
C GLN A 442 43.71 -8.23 -18.58
N GLN A 443 42.43 -8.09 -18.97
CA GLN A 443 41.96 -8.44 -20.31
C GLN A 443 42.55 -7.52 -21.38
N GLN A 444 42.59 -6.21 -21.17
CA GLN A 444 43.22 -5.26 -22.10
C GLN A 444 44.73 -5.55 -22.24
N ALA A 445 45.43 -5.85 -21.13
CA ALA A 445 46.83 -6.25 -21.15
C ALA A 445 47.08 -7.65 -21.76
N ALA A 446 46.06 -8.50 -21.89
CA ALA A 446 46.12 -9.76 -22.63
C ALA A 446 45.88 -9.53 -24.13
N GLN A 447 44.86 -8.74 -24.49
CA GLN A 447 44.58 -8.34 -25.88
C GLN A 447 45.76 -7.60 -26.51
N MET A 448 46.37 -6.64 -25.80
CA MET A 448 47.55 -5.91 -26.27
C MET A 448 48.73 -6.84 -26.57
N ARG A 449 48.96 -7.87 -25.74
CA ARG A 449 50.00 -8.89 -26.00
C ARG A 449 49.66 -9.78 -27.20
N LEU A 450 48.40 -10.15 -27.37
CA LEU A 450 47.95 -10.93 -28.52
C LEU A 450 48.12 -10.13 -29.83
N ILE A 451 47.79 -8.83 -29.82
CA ILE A 451 48.02 -7.92 -30.96
C ILE A 451 49.52 -7.87 -31.29
N GLN A 452 50.38 -7.63 -30.30
CA GLN A 452 51.84 -7.62 -30.50
C GLN A 452 52.39 -8.96 -31.03
N GLU A 453 51.83 -10.09 -30.60
CA GLU A 453 52.20 -11.42 -31.09
C GLU A 453 51.76 -11.64 -32.55
N VAL A 454 50.58 -11.13 -32.94
CA VAL A 454 50.08 -11.16 -34.32
C VAL A 454 50.88 -10.22 -35.22
N GLU A 455 51.21 -9.02 -34.77
CA GLU A 455 52.09 -8.07 -35.48
C GLU A 455 53.48 -8.67 -35.74
N LEU A 456 54.07 -9.34 -34.74
CA LEU A 456 55.34 -10.05 -34.89
C LEU A 456 55.27 -11.22 -35.88
N LYS A 457 54.15 -11.95 -35.93
CA LYS A 457 53.93 -13.03 -36.90
C LYS A 457 53.70 -12.50 -38.32
N ALA A 458 52.94 -11.43 -38.49
CA ALA A 458 52.78 -10.75 -39.78
C ALA A 458 54.13 -10.24 -40.31
N ALA A 459 54.90 -9.54 -39.46
CA ALA A 459 56.23 -9.05 -39.80
C ALA A 459 57.29 -10.15 -40.02
N ALA A 460 57.00 -11.40 -39.66
CA ALA A 460 57.79 -12.57 -40.03
C ALA A 460 57.36 -13.14 -41.39
N ALA A 461 56.05 -13.30 -41.61
CA ALA A 461 55.48 -13.76 -42.88
C ALA A 461 55.83 -12.83 -44.05
N ASP A 462 55.84 -11.50 -43.84
CA ASP A 462 56.28 -10.54 -44.86
C ASP A 462 57.75 -10.74 -45.28
N ARG A 463 58.63 -11.19 -44.37
CA ARG A 463 60.03 -11.50 -44.71
C ARG A 463 60.11 -12.76 -45.56
N GLU A 464 59.33 -13.79 -45.21
CA GLU A 464 59.24 -15.05 -45.95
C GLU A 464 58.68 -14.82 -47.36
N ILE A 465 57.60 -14.04 -47.50
CA ILE A 465 57.04 -13.62 -48.79
C ILE A 465 58.07 -12.89 -49.65
N ASN A 466 58.88 -12.00 -49.07
CA ASN A 466 59.92 -11.28 -49.82
C ASN A 466 61.10 -12.17 -50.22
N LEU A 467 61.46 -13.17 -49.41
CA LEU A 467 62.44 -14.21 -49.79
C LEU A 467 61.91 -15.07 -50.96
N LEU A 468 60.66 -15.54 -50.87
CA LEU A 468 60.01 -16.33 -51.92
C LEU A 468 59.87 -15.55 -53.23
N ARG A 469 59.51 -14.26 -53.18
CA ARG A 469 59.50 -13.36 -54.35
C ARG A 469 60.87 -13.21 -54.99
N SER A 470 61.93 -13.14 -54.19
CA SER A 470 63.31 -13.04 -54.69
C SER A 470 63.74 -14.32 -55.41
N SER A 471 63.45 -15.50 -54.83
CA SER A 471 63.71 -16.80 -55.45
C SER A 471 62.91 -16.98 -56.76
N LEU A 472 61.62 -16.62 -56.78
CA LEU A 472 60.79 -16.70 -57.98
C LEU A 472 61.30 -15.83 -59.14
N HIS A 473 61.91 -14.67 -58.84
CA HIS A 473 62.54 -13.84 -59.87
C HIS A 473 63.78 -14.52 -60.48
N GLN A 474 64.58 -15.19 -59.65
CA GLN A 474 65.82 -15.86 -60.06
C GLN A 474 65.56 -17.11 -60.93
N GLU A 475 64.51 -17.88 -60.62
CA GLU A 475 64.05 -18.99 -61.47
C GLU A 475 63.55 -18.48 -62.84
N LYS A 476 62.89 -17.32 -62.86
CA LYS A 476 62.36 -16.75 -64.10
C LYS A 476 63.44 -16.32 -65.10
N GLU A 477 64.60 -15.86 -64.61
CA GLU A 477 65.76 -15.52 -65.46
C GLU A 477 66.36 -16.78 -66.11
N GLN A 478 66.46 -17.89 -65.38
CA GLN A 478 66.93 -19.18 -65.92
C GLN A 478 66.03 -19.69 -67.06
N VAL A 479 64.70 -19.55 -66.92
CA VAL A 479 63.73 -19.93 -67.97
C VAL A 479 63.89 -19.11 -69.25
N GLN A 480 64.28 -17.83 -69.16
CA GLN A 480 64.54 -17.01 -70.36
C GLN A 480 65.80 -17.46 -71.09
N GLN A 481 66.89 -17.77 -70.38
CA GLN A 481 68.15 -18.24 -70.97
C GLN A 481 67.97 -19.56 -71.76
N LEU A 482 67.06 -20.43 -71.31
CA LEU A 482 66.74 -21.68 -72.01
C LEU A 482 65.93 -21.47 -73.30
N HIS A 483 65.13 -20.40 -73.41
CA HIS A 483 64.36 -20.11 -74.63
C HIS A 483 65.25 -19.60 -75.79
N GLU A 484 66.28 -18.80 -75.48
CA GLU A 484 67.20 -18.25 -76.49
C GLU A 484 68.04 -19.36 -77.17
N LEU A 485 68.37 -20.43 -76.43
CA LEU A 485 69.09 -21.60 -76.95
C LEU A 485 68.31 -22.42 -77.98
N LEU A 486 66.98 -22.51 -77.85
CA LEU A 486 66.13 -23.28 -78.76
C LEU A 486 66.00 -22.59 -80.14
N ALA A 487 65.81 -21.27 -80.16
CA ALA A 487 65.63 -20.50 -81.39
C ALA A 487 66.84 -20.61 -82.35
N LEU A 488 68.06 -20.73 -81.80
CA LEU A 488 69.29 -20.90 -82.59
C LEU A 488 69.35 -22.26 -83.32
N LYS A 489 68.69 -23.30 -82.81
CA LYS A 489 68.72 -24.65 -83.42
C LYS A 489 67.77 -24.81 -84.60
N GLU A 490 66.61 -24.15 -84.59
CA GLU A 490 65.68 -24.18 -85.73
C GLU A 490 66.22 -23.45 -86.98
N GLN A 491 67.15 -22.50 -86.81
CA GLN A 491 67.75 -21.76 -87.92
C GLN A 491 68.81 -22.58 -88.68
N GLU A 492 69.41 -23.57 -88.02
CA GLU A 492 70.44 -24.46 -88.60
C GLU A 492 69.81 -25.42 -89.61
N HIS A 493 68.68 -26.05 -89.25
CA HIS A 493 67.97 -27.05 -90.06
C HIS A 493 67.36 -26.54 -91.38
N ARG A 494 67.29 -25.22 -91.61
CA ARG A 494 66.69 -24.66 -92.86
C ARG A 494 67.65 -24.63 -94.05
N LYS A 495 68.95 -24.86 -93.86
CA LYS A 495 69.97 -24.71 -94.91
C LYS A 495 70.26 -25.98 -95.72
N ASP A 496 69.99 -27.17 -95.17
CA ASP A 496 70.36 -28.45 -95.80
C ASP A 496 69.42 -28.88 -96.95
N ILE A 497 68.34 -28.13 -97.21
CA ILE A 497 67.26 -28.55 -98.12
C ILE A 497 67.43 -27.99 -99.55
N GLU A 498 68.31 -27.01 -99.79
CA GLU A 498 68.34 -26.22 -101.03
C GLU A 498 68.98 -26.90 -102.26
N THR A 499 69.53 -28.12 -102.20
CA THR A 499 70.34 -28.68 -103.32
C THR A 499 70.17 -30.18 -103.63
N ARG A 500 69.25 -30.57 -104.55
CA ARG A 500 69.44 -31.70 -105.52
C ARG A 500 68.34 -31.92 -106.57
N GLU A 501 68.71 -32.56 -107.67
CA GLU A 501 67.83 -33.03 -108.79
C GLU A 501 68.18 -34.49 -109.21
N PHE A 502 67.57 -35.01 -110.28
CA PHE A 502 67.48 -36.44 -110.63
C PHE A 502 68.15 -36.84 -111.97
N PHE A 503 68.40 -38.14 -112.17
CA PHE A 503 68.67 -38.73 -113.50
C PHE A 503 68.50 -40.27 -113.60
N SER A 504 67.74 -40.70 -114.61
CA SER A 504 67.88 -41.89 -115.46
C SER A 504 67.74 -43.32 -114.88
N GLU A 505 67.11 -44.21 -115.66
CA GLU A 505 67.07 -45.71 -115.66
C GLU A 505 66.80 -46.42 -114.32
N ALA A 506 67.56 -46.09 -113.27
CA ALA A 506 67.06 -46.15 -111.91
C ALA A 506 65.67 -45.50 -111.80
N GLU A 507 65.33 -44.51 -112.65
CA GLU A 507 63.97 -43.97 -112.85
C GLU A 507 62.86 -45.03 -113.03
N PHE A 508 63.15 -46.25 -113.51
CA PHE A 508 62.14 -47.33 -113.60
C PHE A 508 61.96 -48.09 -112.27
N GLN A 509 63.07 -48.38 -111.57
CA GLN A 509 63.04 -48.86 -110.18
C GLN A 509 62.42 -47.79 -109.25
N GLU A 510 62.68 -46.52 -109.53
CA GLU A 510 62.18 -45.35 -108.82
C GLU A 510 60.72 -45.05 -109.21
N ALA A 511 60.26 -45.34 -110.43
CA ALA A 511 58.84 -45.31 -110.78
C ALA A 511 58.07 -46.40 -110.03
N LEU A 512 58.64 -47.61 -109.95
CA LEU A 512 58.05 -48.71 -109.18
C LEU A 512 58.09 -48.42 -107.67
N ALA A 513 59.17 -47.82 -107.16
CA ALA A 513 59.26 -47.32 -105.78
C ALA A 513 58.41 -46.06 -105.53
N LYS A 514 58.12 -45.23 -106.55
CA LYS A 514 57.20 -44.08 -106.46
C LYS A 514 55.74 -44.53 -106.43
N GLU A 515 55.40 -45.61 -107.13
CA GLU A 515 54.08 -46.24 -107.09
C GLU A 515 53.90 -47.04 -105.80
N ILE A 516 54.92 -47.78 -105.33
CA ILE A 516 54.94 -48.36 -103.95
C ILE A 516 54.79 -47.23 -102.93
N ALA A 517 55.64 -46.20 -102.94
CA ALA A 517 55.54 -45.07 -102.02
C ALA A 517 54.24 -44.26 -102.17
N LYS A 518 53.50 -44.41 -103.27
CA LYS A 518 52.18 -43.80 -103.50
C LYS A 518 51.06 -44.67 -102.94
N GLU A 519 51.18 -46.00 -103.00
CA GLU A 519 50.28 -46.91 -102.27
C GLU A 519 50.56 -46.89 -100.78
N GLU A 520 51.82 -46.81 -100.34
CA GLU A 520 52.21 -46.53 -98.96
C GLU A 520 51.66 -45.17 -98.51
N ARG A 521 51.81 -44.09 -99.30
CA ARG A 521 51.17 -42.80 -98.98
C ARG A 521 49.64 -42.86 -98.92
N LYS A 522 48.98 -43.69 -99.74
CA LYS A 522 47.53 -43.94 -99.59
C LYS A 522 47.21 -44.73 -98.33
N HIS A 523 47.98 -45.78 -98.02
CA HIS A 523 47.80 -46.58 -96.81
C HIS A 523 48.04 -45.75 -95.55
N GLU A 524 49.07 -44.91 -95.53
CA GLU A 524 49.38 -43.99 -94.45
C GLU A 524 48.34 -42.86 -94.34
N GLN A 525 47.82 -42.35 -95.48
CA GLN A 525 46.66 -41.46 -95.47
C GLN A 525 45.40 -42.15 -94.93
N VAL A 526 45.11 -43.40 -95.30
CA VAL A 526 43.95 -44.15 -94.78
C VAL A 526 44.12 -44.49 -93.31
N ILE A 527 45.33 -44.86 -92.87
CA ILE A 527 45.67 -45.04 -91.45
C ILE A 527 45.44 -43.73 -90.70
N LYS A 528 45.86 -42.58 -91.27
CA LYS A 528 45.58 -41.27 -90.70
C LYS A 528 44.10 -40.93 -90.67
N GLU A 529 43.34 -41.20 -91.73
CA GLU A 529 41.88 -41.00 -91.76
C GLU A 529 41.15 -41.89 -90.72
N TYR A 530 41.67 -43.08 -90.41
CA TYR A 530 41.20 -43.88 -89.28
C TYR A 530 41.65 -43.33 -87.92
N GLN A 531 42.88 -42.82 -87.80
CA GLN A 531 43.42 -42.23 -86.57
C GLN A 531 42.68 -40.94 -86.21
N ASP A 532 42.55 -39.99 -87.14
CA ASP A 532 41.77 -38.75 -86.99
C ASP A 532 40.32 -39.05 -86.56
N LYS A 533 39.75 -40.18 -87.01
CA LYS A 533 38.39 -40.65 -86.69
C LYS A 533 38.29 -41.37 -85.34
N ILE A 534 39.34 -42.08 -84.92
CA ILE A 534 39.50 -42.61 -83.56
C ILE A 534 39.63 -41.45 -82.57
N ASP A 535 40.44 -40.44 -82.90
CA ASP A 535 40.68 -39.29 -82.02
C ASP A 535 39.45 -38.38 -81.94
N ALA A 536 38.69 -38.20 -83.03
CA ALA A 536 37.37 -37.56 -82.99
C ALA A 536 36.35 -38.32 -82.11
N LEU A 537 36.35 -39.66 -82.15
CA LEU A 537 35.51 -40.48 -81.27
C LEU A 537 35.98 -40.40 -79.80
N ASN A 538 37.28 -40.44 -79.55
CA ASN A 538 37.86 -40.26 -78.22
C ASN A 538 37.48 -38.90 -77.62
N GLN A 539 37.55 -37.82 -78.44
CA GLN A 539 37.11 -36.49 -78.01
C GLN A 539 35.62 -36.48 -77.67
N GLN A 540 34.75 -37.05 -78.51
CA GLN A 540 33.32 -37.16 -78.21
C GLN A 540 33.04 -37.95 -76.93
N TYR A 541 33.78 -39.03 -76.64
CA TYR A 541 33.68 -39.76 -75.38
C TYR A 541 34.16 -38.94 -74.18
N MET A 542 35.25 -38.17 -74.31
CA MET A 542 35.75 -37.27 -73.25
C MET A 542 34.79 -36.11 -72.98
N ASP A 543 34.19 -35.53 -74.02
CA ASP A 543 33.18 -34.48 -73.90
C ASP A 543 31.94 -35.01 -73.17
N LEU A 544 31.46 -36.20 -73.54
CA LEU A 544 30.32 -36.86 -72.89
C LEU A 544 30.62 -37.23 -71.42
N GLU A 545 31.82 -37.73 -71.12
CA GLU A 545 32.23 -38.02 -69.74
C GLU A 545 32.33 -36.72 -68.90
N ASN A 546 32.79 -35.63 -69.51
CA ASN A 546 32.83 -34.32 -68.88
C ASN A 546 31.41 -33.78 -68.61
N GLU A 547 30.46 -33.93 -69.55
CA GLU A 547 29.05 -33.62 -69.32
C GLU A 547 28.47 -34.43 -68.15
N PHE A 548 28.74 -35.75 -68.08
CA PHE A 548 28.30 -36.57 -66.94
C PHE A 548 28.92 -36.12 -65.60
N ARG A 549 30.21 -35.77 -65.57
CA ARG A 549 30.86 -35.22 -64.36
C ARG A 549 30.26 -33.87 -63.96
N ILE A 550 29.95 -33.00 -64.92
CA ILE A 550 29.30 -31.71 -64.67
C ILE A 550 27.87 -31.92 -64.14
N ALA A 551 27.08 -32.79 -64.77
CA ALA A 551 25.72 -33.12 -64.33
C ALA A 551 25.69 -33.70 -62.90
N LEU A 552 26.58 -34.66 -62.60
CA LEU A 552 26.75 -35.20 -61.25
C LEU A 552 27.16 -34.12 -60.24
N THR A 553 28.04 -33.18 -60.64
CA THR A 553 28.46 -32.07 -59.78
C THR A 553 27.33 -31.07 -59.51
N VAL A 554 26.50 -30.76 -60.52
CA VAL A 554 25.31 -29.90 -60.38
C VAL A 554 24.27 -30.56 -59.50
N GLU A 555 23.98 -31.84 -59.70
CA GLU A 555 22.98 -32.56 -58.91
C GLU A 555 23.45 -32.81 -57.47
N ALA A 556 24.74 -33.05 -57.24
CA ALA A 556 25.33 -33.12 -55.90
C ALA A 556 25.23 -31.79 -55.15
N ARG A 557 25.36 -30.64 -55.84
CA ARG A 557 25.05 -29.32 -55.24
C ARG A 557 23.56 -29.22 -54.93
N ARG A 558 22.67 -29.56 -55.87
CA ARG A 558 21.22 -29.50 -55.66
C ARG A 558 20.76 -30.33 -54.45
N PHE A 559 21.29 -31.54 -54.29
CA PHE A 559 21.05 -32.37 -53.10
C PHE A 559 21.59 -31.73 -51.81
N LYS A 560 22.76 -31.09 -51.87
CA LYS A 560 23.30 -30.35 -50.72
C LYS A 560 22.43 -29.14 -50.37
N ASP A 561 22.05 -28.32 -51.35
CA ASP A 561 21.23 -27.12 -51.15
C ASP A 561 19.86 -27.49 -50.56
N VAL A 562 19.27 -28.59 -51.01
CA VAL A 562 18.04 -29.16 -50.43
C VAL A 562 18.27 -29.66 -48.99
N LYS A 563 19.36 -30.37 -48.72
CA LYS A 563 19.69 -30.86 -47.36
C LYS A 563 19.94 -29.70 -46.38
N ASP A 564 20.75 -28.73 -46.77
CA ASP A 564 21.07 -27.54 -45.98
C ASP A 564 19.79 -26.71 -45.78
N GLY A 565 18.89 -26.66 -46.76
CA GLY A 565 17.53 -26.10 -46.65
C GLY A 565 16.67 -26.82 -45.60
N PHE A 566 16.61 -28.16 -45.62
CA PHE A 566 15.90 -28.95 -44.60
C PHE A 566 16.49 -28.76 -43.20
N GLU A 567 17.82 -28.70 -43.06
CA GLU A 567 18.47 -28.44 -41.77
C GLU A 567 18.16 -27.03 -41.25
N ASN A 568 18.21 -26.01 -42.11
CA ASN A 568 17.81 -24.65 -41.74
C ASN A 568 16.36 -24.61 -41.23
N VAL A 569 15.41 -25.14 -42.00
CA VAL A 569 13.98 -25.23 -41.62
C VAL A 569 13.78 -26.02 -40.32
N ALA A 570 14.54 -27.09 -40.10
CA ALA A 570 14.51 -27.83 -38.84
C ALA A 570 15.02 -26.99 -37.65
N THR A 571 16.08 -26.19 -37.82
CA THR A 571 16.53 -25.27 -36.77
C THR A 571 15.54 -24.14 -36.52
N ASP A 572 14.89 -23.60 -37.55
CA ASP A 572 13.90 -22.52 -37.40
C ASP A 572 12.60 -23.04 -36.76
N LEU A 573 12.18 -24.26 -37.08
CA LEU A 573 11.11 -24.95 -36.37
C LEU A 573 11.45 -25.19 -34.89
N ALA A 574 12.72 -25.50 -34.58
CA ALA A 574 13.17 -25.63 -33.19
C ALA A 574 13.19 -24.29 -32.45
N LYS A 575 13.70 -23.21 -33.08
CA LYS A 575 13.65 -21.83 -32.55
C LYS A 575 12.20 -21.39 -32.30
N SER A 576 11.31 -21.63 -33.26
CA SER A 576 9.88 -21.32 -33.18
C SER A 576 9.20 -22.08 -32.03
N LYS A 577 9.46 -23.39 -31.88
CA LYS A 577 8.96 -24.18 -30.74
C LYS A 577 9.46 -23.64 -29.39
N HIS A 578 10.73 -23.26 -29.28
CA HIS A 578 11.26 -22.64 -28.05
C HIS A 578 10.62 -21.27 -27.78
N ALA A 579 10.41 -20.43 -28.79
CA ALA A 579 9.72 -19.14 -28.65
C ALA A 579 8.25 -19.33 -28.21
N LEU A 580 7.54 -20.30 -28.79
CA LEU A 580 6.17 -20.65 -28.41
C LEU A 580 6.08 -21.13 -26.95
N VAL A 581 6.97 -22.04 -26.52
CA VAL A 581 7.02 -22.52 -25.12
C VAL A 581 7.40 -21.41 -24.15
N TRP A 582 8.26 -20.46 -24.56
CA TRP A 582 8.59 -19.28 -23.75
C TRP A 582 7.40 -18.32 -23.63
N ALA A 583 6.70 -18.03 -24.74
CA ALA A 583 5.51 -17.20 -24.75
C ALA A 583 4.40 -17.81 -23.90
N GLN A 584 4.13 -19.12 -24.05
CA GLN A 584 3.15 -19.85 -23.25
C GLN A 584 3.54 -19.90 -21.76
N ARG A 585 4.83 -19.96 -21.41
CA ARG A 585 5.27 -19.78 -20.01
C ARG A 585 4.97 -18.38 -19.50
N LYS A 586 5.22 -17.33 -20.28
CA LYS A 586 4.91 -15.93 -19.91
C LYS A 586 3.40 -15.68 -19.79
N GLU A 587 2.61 -16.27 -20.67
CA GLU A 587 1.15 -16.30 -20.58
C GLU A 587 0.69 -16.96 -19.28
N ASN A 588 1.21 -18.15 -18.93
CA ASN A 588 0.88 -18.83 -17.68
C ASN A 588 1.33 -18.05 -16.43
N GLU A 589 2.51 -17.43 -16.45
CA GLU A 589 2.98 -16.53 -15.37
C GLU A 589 2.02 -15.33 -15.22
N SER A 590 1.60 -14.70 -16.33
CA SER A 590 0.64 -13.57 -16.29
C SER A 590 -0.76 -14.00 -15.87
N SER A 591 -1.24 -15.17 -16.30
CA SER A 591 -2.52 -15.76 -15.90
C SER A 591 -2.52 -16.08 -14.40
N SER A 592 -1.41 -16.57 -13.85
CA SER A 592 -1.25 -16.78 -12.42
C SER A 592 -1.24 -15.46 -11.65
N LEU A 593 -0.56 -14.43 -12.15
CA LEU A 593 -0.58 -13.09 -11.53
C LEU A 593 -1.97 -12.45 -11.56
N ILE A 594 -2.70 -12.59 -12.68
CA ILE A 594 -4.09 -12.13 -12.81
C ILE A 594 -5.01 -12.89 -11.84
N LYS A 595 -4.78 -14.19 -11.61
CA LYS A 595 -5.50 -14.97 -10.60
C LYS A 595 -5.18 -14.52 -9.16
N ASP A 596 -3.91 -14.33 -8.80
CA ASP A 596 -3.48 -13.80 -7.49
C ASP A 596 -4.10 -12.40 -7.25
N LEU A 597 -4.04 -11.50 -8.25
CA LEU A 597 -4.64 -10.16 -8.18
C LEU A 597 -6.18 -10.21 -8.11
N THR A 598 -6.84 -11.07 -8.89
CA THR A 598 -8.30 -11.26 -8.83
C THR A 598 -8.74 -11.79 -7.47
N SER A 599 -7.95 -12.68 -6.86
CA SER A 599 -8.19 -13.18 -5.50
C SER A 599 -8.02 -12.05 -4.47
N MET A 600 -6.95 -11.27 -4.57
CA MET A 600 -6.71 -10.11 -3.69
C MET A 600 -7.81 -9.05 -3.81
N VAL A 601 -8.30 -8.76 -5.03
CA VAL A 601 -9.41 -7.82 -5.25
C VAL A 601 -10.73 -8.36 -4.68
N LYS A 602 -10.98 -9.68 -4.75
CA LYS A 602 -12.13 -10.31 -4.08
C LYS A 602 -12.02 -10.19 -2.55
N GLU A 603 -10.85 -10.48 -1.99
CA GLU A 603 -10.57 -10.38 -0.54
C GLU A 603 -10.66 -8.93 -0.02
N GLN A 604 -10.17 -7.96 -0.79
CA GLN A 604 -10.35 -6.54 -0.47
C GLN A 604 -11.82 -6.12 -0.59
N LYS A 605 -12.58 -6.66 -1.55
CA LYS A 605 -14.02 -6.39 -1.69
C LYS A 605 -14.84 -6.98 -0.53
N THR A 606 -14.52 -8.18 -0.03
CA THR A 606 -15.19 -8.73 1.16
C THR A 606 -14.83 -7.93 2.40
N LYS A 607 -13.54 -7.62 2.63
CA LYS A 607 -13.10 -6.78 3.76
C LYS A 607 -13.72 -5.37 3.72
N LEU A 608 -13.87 -4.77 2.55
CA LEU A 608 -14.55 -3.47 2.42
C LEU A 608 -16.05 -3.57 2.71
N ALA A 609 -16.71 -4.66 2.30
CA ALA A 609 -18.11 -4.92 2.62
C ALA A 609 -18.32 -5.21 4.12
N GLU A 610 -17.41 -5.95 4.77
CA GLU A 610 -17.38 -6.19 6.21
C GLU A 610 -17.18 -4.88 6.99
N VAL A 611 -16.22 -4.05 6.61
CA VAL A 611 -16.01 -2.71 7.20
C VAL A 611 -17.22 -1.80 6.98
N SER A 612 -17.86 -1.86 5.81
CA SER A 612 -19.09 -1.11 5.54
C SER A 612 -20.26 -1.59 6.40
N LYS A 613 -20.40 -2.92 6.59
CA LYS A 613 -21.40 -3.54 7.46
C LYS A 613 -21.18 -3.15 8.93
N LEU A 614 -19.96 -3.30 9.44
CA LEU A 614 -19.59 -2.88 10.81
C LEU A 614 -19.80 -1.38 11.02
N LYS A 615 -19.55 -0.53 10.01
CA LYS A 615 -19.87 0.90 10.05
C LYS A 615 -21.38 1.15 10.09
N GLN A 616 -22.19 0.38 9.37
CA GLN A 616 -23.65 0.48 9.39
C GLN A 616 -24.23 -0.03 10.72
N GLU A 617 -23.70 -1.12 11.29
CA GLU A 617 -24.09 -1.66 12.59
C GLU A 617 -23.70 -0.71 13.74
N THR A 618 -22.51 -0.12 13.71
CA THR A 618 -22.12 0.92 14.69
C THR A 618 -22.94 2.19 14.55
N ALA A 619 -23.27 2.63 13.33
CA ALA A 619 -24.19 3.75 13.12
C ALA A 619 -25.62 3.44 13.64
N ALA A 620 -26.14 2.25 13.39
CA ALA A 620 -27.44 1.81 13.90
C ALA A 620 -27.45 1.71 15.44
N ASN A 621 -26.37 1.21 16.05
CA ASN A 621 -26.22 1.17 17.51
C ASN A 621 -26.14 2.59 18.12
N LEU A 622 -25.44 3.53 17.49
CA LEU A 622 -25.43 4.92 17.91
C LEU A 622 -26.81 5.58 17.75
N GLN A 623 -27.54 5.30 16.66
CA GLN A 623 -28.92 5.78 16.49
C GLN A 623 -29.85 5.21 17.56
N ASN A 624 -29.75 3.92 17.88
CA ASN A 624 -30.52 3.30 18.95
C ASN A 624 -30.20 3.93 20.33
N GLN A 625 -28.94 4.28 20.60
CA GLN A 625 -28.55 5.03 21.80
C GLN A 625 -29.14 6.45 21.81
N ILE A 626 -29.12 7.17 20.68
CA ILE A 626 -29.74 8.49 20.53
C ILE A 626 -31.24 8.41 20.80
N ASN A 627 -31.96 7.50 20.12
CA ASN A 627 -33.40 7.28 20.32
C ASN A 627 -33.73 6.94 21.79
N THR A 628 -32.87 6.15 22.46
CA THR A 628 -33.03 5.82 23.89
C THR A 628 -32.85 7.05 24.79
N LEU A 629 -31.87 7.90 24.49
CA LEU A 629 -31.65 9.16 25.20
C LEU A 629 -32.79 10.16 24.96
N GLU A 630 -33.33 10.23 23.75
CA GLU A 630 -34.51 11.05 23.41
C GLU A 630 -35.75 10.62 24.20
N ILE A 631 -36.01 9.32 24.32
CA ILE A 631 -37.10 8.77 25.15
C ILE A 631 -36.89 9.13 26.63
N LEU A 632 -35.67 9.00 27.16
CA LEU A 632 -35.34 9.38 28.54
C LEU A 632 -35.48 10.90 28.79
N ILE A 633 -35.14 11.73 27.80
CA ILE A 633 -35.31 13.19 27.85
C ILE A 633 -36.80 13.56 27.84
N GLU A 634 -37.66 12.83 27.10
CA GLU A 634 -39.10 13.08 27.09
C GLU A 634 -39.80 12.63 28.38
N ASP A 635 -39.36 11.50 28.95
CA ASP A 635 -39.78 11.03 30.28
C ASP A 635 -39.38 12.03 31.40
N ASP A 636 -38.18 12.61 31.34
CA ASP A 636 -37.76 13.66 32.28
C ASP A 636 -38.56 14.96 32.13
N LYS A 637 -38.93 15.37 30.90
CA LYS A 637 -39.88 16.49 30.68
C LYS A 637 -41.23 16.20 31.30
N GLN A 638 -41.78 15.00 31.13
CA GLN A 638 -43.07 14.62 31.72
C GLN A 638 -43.03 14.64 33.25
N LYS A 639 -41.94 14.13 33.85
CA LYS A 639 -41.69 14.21 35.30
C LYS A 639 -41.54 15.66 35.79
N SER A 640 -40.86 16.52 35.02
CA SER A 640 -40.73 17.95 35.31
C SER A 640 -42.08 18.66 35.34
N ILE A 641 -42.96 18.37 34.37
CA ILE A 641 -44.35 18.86 34.33
C ILE A 641 -45.15 18.36 35.56
N GLN A 642 -45.04 17.08 35.90
CA GLN A 642 -45.70 16.49 37.08
C GLN A 642 -45.22 17.15 38.38
N ILE A 643 -43.92 17.41 38.51
CA ILE A 643 -43.32 18.12 39.65
C ILE A 643 -43.87 19.56 39.76
N GLU A 644 -44.09 20.26 38.64
CA GLU A 644 -44.64 21.62 38.67
C GLU A 644 -46.12 21.65 39.09
N LEU A 645 -46.92 20.66 38.65
CA LEU A 645 -48.29 20.49 39.14
C LEU A 645 -48.33 20.22 40.66
N LEU A 646 -47.47 19.31 41.16
CA LEU A 646 -47.36 19.01 42.59
C LEU A 646 -46.88 20.22 43.43
N LYS A 647 -46.10 21.15 42.85
CA LYS A 647 -45.78 22.42 43.52
C LYS A 647 -47.00 23.33 43.65
N GLN A 648 -47.87 23.38 42.64
CA GLN A 648 -49.10 24.18 42.66
C GLN A 648 -50.09 23.65 43.70
N GLU A 649 -50.31 22.33 43.73
CA GLU A 649 -51.12 21.67 44.77
C GLU A 649 -50.56 21.93 46.19
N LYS A 650 -49.24 21.81 46.37
CA LYS A 650 -48.57 22.14 47.63
C LYS A 650 -48.78 23.59 48.03
N MET A 651 -48.73 24.54 47.09
CA MET A 651 -48.98 25.96 47.35
C MET A 651 -50.41 26.19 47.86
N GLN A 652 -51.39 25.54 47.23
CA GLN A 652 -52.79 25.59 47.64
C GLN A 652 -52.98 25.02 49.05
N LEU A 653 -52.46 23.81 49.32
CA LEU A 653 -52.57 23.16 50.64
C LEU A 653 -51.93 23.99 51.76
N ILE A 654 -50.82 24.69 51.50
CA ILE A 654 -50.21 25.62 52.47
C ILE A 654 -51.16 26.80 52.77
N SER A 655 -51.83 27.36 51.76
CA SER A 655 -52.79 28.45 51.96
C SER A 655 -54.04 28.01 52.76
N GLU A 656 -54.53 26.80 52.52
CA GLU A 656 -55.64 26.22 53.28
C GLU A 656 -55.26 25.94 54.74
N LEU A 657 -54.05 25.39 54.97
CA LEU A 657 -53.54 25.09 56.31
C LEU A 657 -53.40 26.38 57.15
N ALA A 658 -52.81 27.44 56.60
CA ALA A 658 -52.68 28.73 57.27
C ALA A 658 -54.04 29.32 57.68
N ALA A 659 -55.08 29.17 56.84
CA ALA A 659 -56.44 29.58 57.18
C ALA A 659 -57.04 28.77 58.34
N LYS A 660 -56.73 27.46 58.45
CA LYS A 660 -57.18 26.63 59.59
C LYS A 660 -56.43 26.96 60.89
N GLU A 661 -55.13 27.29 60.83
CA GLU A 661 -54.35 27.67 62.01
C GLU A 661 -54.89 28.95 62.68
N SER A 662 -55.33 29.93 61.88
CA SER A 662 -55.98 31.15 62.38
C SER A 662 -57.24 30.85 63.21
N LEU A 663 -58.10 29.94 62.74
CA LEU A 663 -59.30 29.50 63.47
C LEU A 663 -58.95 28.81 64.81
N ILE A 664 -57.91 27.97 64.82
CA ILE A 664 -57.43 27.28 66.03
C ILE A 664 -56.88 28.29 67.06
N TYR A 665 -56.26 29.39 66.62
CA TYR A 665 -55.80 30.45 67.53
C TYR A 665 -56.96 31.11 68.29
N GLY A 666 -58.06 31.45 67.58
CA GLY A 666 -59.26 32.03 68.20
C GLY A 666 -59.82 31.16 69.34
N LEU A 667 -60.09 29.89 69.06
CA LEU A 667 -60.63 28.92 70.03
C LEU A 667 -59.71 28.66 71.24
N ARG A 668 -58.41 28.93 71.12
CA ARG A 668 -57.45 28.77 72.23
C ARG A 668 -57.50 29.90 73.25
N THR A 669 -57.99 31.09 72.88
CA THR A 669 -58.07 32.25 73.79
C THR A 669 -59.27 32.16 74.72
N GLU A 670 -60.46 31.83 74.18
CA GLU A 670 -61.71 31.69 74.94
C GLU A 670 -61.57 30.74 76.13
N ARG A 671 -60.98 29.55 75.89
CA ARG A 671 -60.75 28.52 76.92
C ARG A 671 -59.93 29.01 78.12
N LYS A 672 -59.05 30.02 77.97
CA LYS A 672 -58.28 30.55 79.10
C LYS A 672 -59.15 31.33 80.08
N VAL A 673 -60.20 32.01 79.60
CA VAL A 673 -61.10 32.83 80.43
C VAL A 673 -61.85 31.93 81.42
N TRP A 674 -62.44 30.83 80.93
CA TRP A 674 -63.13 29.82 81.75
C TRP A 674 -62.25 29.17 82.83
N GLY A 675 -60.93 29.12 82.63
CA GLY A 675 -59.99 28.51 83.56
C GLY A 675 -59.74 29.32 84.84
N HIS A 676 -60.09 30.61 84.89
CA HIS A 676 -59.90 31.44 86.10
C HIS A 676 -61.09 31.39 87.06
N GLU A 677 -62.31 31.21 86.55
CA GLU A 677 -63.54 31.16 87.37
C GLU A 677 -63.54 29.99 88.36
N LEU A 678 -63.12 28.81 87.89
CA LEU A 678 -63.09 27.57 88.69
C LEU A 678 -62.09 27.60 89.86
N ALA A 679 -61.00 28.37 89.75
CA ALA A 679 -59.96 28.42 90.77
C ALA A 679 -60.44 29.11 92.07
N LEU A 680 -61.44 29.98 91.98
CA LEU A 680 -61.90 30.82 93.09
C LEU A 680 -62.69 30.05 94.16
N GLN A 681 -63.24 28.87 93.82
CA GLN A 681 -64.18 28.14 94.68
C GLN A 681 -63.55 27.10 95.62
N GLY A 682 -62.28 26.70 95.39
CA GLY A 682 -61.67 25.54 96.07
C GLY A 682 -61.12 25.78 97.49
N SER A 683 -61.02 27.03 97.95
CA SER A 683 -60.08 27.40 99.02
C SER A 683 -60.43 26.99 100.46
N CYS A 684 -61.67 26.57 100.76
CA CYS A 684 -62.17 26.57 102.15
C CYS A 684 -62.19 25.19 102.85
N LEU A 685 -61.88 24.09 102.16
CA LEU A 685 -62.09 22.72 102.67
C LEU A 685 -60.90 22.08 103.43
N VAL A 686 -59.72 22.70 103.41
CA VAL A 686 -58.45 22.04 103.80
C VAL A 686 -58.23 21.93 105.32
N GLN A 687 -58.86 22.81 106.12
CA GLN A 687 -58.39 23.12 107.49
C GLN A 687 -58.56 21.99 108.54
N ASN A 688 -59.34 20.95 108.26
CA ASN A 688 -59.67 19.90 109.25
C ASN A 688 -58.89 18.57 109.10
N HIS A 689 -57.94 18.46 108.17
CA HIS A 689 -57.19 17.22 107.92
C HIS A 689 -56.06 16.95 108.94
N GLY A 690 -55.37 18.01 109.38
CA GLY A 690 -54.01 17.94 109.93
C GLY A 690 -53.78 17.21 111.27
N ARG A 691 -54.83 16.72 111.94
CA ARG A 691 -54.69 16.04 113.26
C ARG A 691 -54.53 14.53 113.15
N VAL A 692 -54.86 13.92 112.02
CA VAL A 692 -54.71 12.46 111.81
C VAL A 692 -53.34 12.11 111.20
N GLU A 693 -52.71 13.07 110.51
CA GLU A 693 -51.44 12.88 109.80
C GLU A 693 -50.26 12.58 110.73
N ALA A 694 -50.17 13.22 111.89
CA ALA A 694 -48.98 13.14 112.77
C ALA A 694 -48.61 11.73 113.26
N GLN A 695 -49.60 10.86 113.52
CA GLN A 695 -49.34 9.46 113.92
C GLN A 695 -49.08 8.54 112.73
N LEU A 696 -49.66 8.84 111.56
CA LEU A 696 -49.31 8.18 110.29
C LEU A 696 -47.83 8.46 109.95
N GLU A 697 -47.40 9.70 110.11
CA GLU A 697 -46.09 10.20 109.70
C GLU A 697 -44.94 9.44 110.37
N SER A 698 -45.06 9.06 111.64
CA SER A 698 -43.99 8.33 112.35
C SER A 698 -43.71 6.95 111.74
N LEU A 699 -44.75 6.13 111.52
CA LEU A 699 -44.62 4.81 110.87
C LEU A 699 -44.31 4.91 109.37
N CYS A 700 -44.71 6.01 108.72
CA CYS A 700 -44.25 6.34 107.39
C CYS A 700 -42.72 6.57 107.36
N ARG A 701 -42.13 7.34 108.28
CA ARG A 701 -40.69 7.66 108.28
C ARG A 701 -39.78 6.41 108.33
N GLU A 702 -40.18 5.35 109.03
CA GLU A 702 -39.43 4.09 109.08
C GLU A 702 -39.51 3.32 107.75
N ASN A 703 -40.73 3.11 107.23
CA ASN A 703 -40.94 2.50 105.92
C ASN A 703 -40.24 3.28 104.80
N GLU A 704 -40.29 4.61 104.87
CA GLU A 704 -39.65 5.54 103.93
C GLU A 704 -38.12 5.38 103.93
N CYS A 705 -37.49 5.12 105.09
CA CYS A 705 -36.05 4.84 105.18
C CYS A 705 -35.67 3.51 104.52
N LEU A 706 -36.45 2.44 104.72
CA LEU A 706 -36.22 1.14 104.08
C LEU A 706 -36.51 1.20 102.57
N ARG A 707 -37.57 1.90 102.14
CA ARG A 707 -37.88 2.12 100.73
C ARG A 707 -36.73 2.88 100.05
N LYS A 708 -36.22 3.94 100.67
CA LYS A 708 -35.04 4.70 100.20
C LYS A 708 -33.74 3.90 100.17
N ALA A 709 -33.64 2.76 100.84
CA ALA A 709 -32.53 1.82 100.65
C ALA A 709 -32.75 0.96 99.40
N SER A 710 -33.93 0.34 99.27
CA SER A 710 -34.30 -0.47 98.11
C SER A 710 -34.29 0.32 96.80
N GLU A 711 -34.71 1.58 96.81
CA GLU A 711 -34.65 2.51 95.67
C GLU A 711 -33.20 2.74 95.20
N ARG A 712 -32.25 2.96 96.12
CA ARG A 712 -30.83 3.15 95.78
C ARG A 712 -30.18 1.90 95.20
N ASP A 713 -30.53 0.72 95.72
CA ASP A 713 -30.05 -0.55 95.16
C ASP A 713 -30.71 -0.84 93.80
N SER A 714 -32.00 -0.53 93.64
CA SER A 714 -32.72 -0.61 92.36
C SER A 714 -32.12 0.33 91.31
N ASP A 715 -31.76 1.56 91.66
CA ASP A 715 -31.08 2.49 90.74
C ASP A 715 -29.64 2.07 90.44
N THR A 716 -28.94 1.50 91.41
CA THR A 716 -27.62 0.89 91.19
C THR A 716 -27.71 -0.29 90.23
N ILE A 717 -28.79 -1.08 90.29
CA ILE A 717 -29.08 -2.15 89.32
C ILE A 717 -29.48 -1.54 87.96
N ARG A 718 -30.33 -0.51 87.92
CA ARG A 718 -30.76 0.20 86.70
C ARG A 718 -29.58 0.76 85.92
N ILE A 719 -28.63 1.39 86.61
CA ILE A 719 -27.39 1.91 86.04
C ILE A 719 -26.49 0.78 85.53
N LYS A 720 -26.35 -0.33 86.27
CA LYS A 720 -25.59 -1.51 85.81
C LYS A 720 -26.22 -2.17 84.58
N CYS A 721 -27.55 -2.27 84.54
CA CYS A 721 -28.28 -2.75 83.36
C CYS A 721 -28.02 -1.83 82.18
N LYS A 722 -28.19 -0.51 82.33
CA LYS A 722 -27.91 0.43 81.23
C LYS A 722 -26.45 0.37 80.74
N ILE A 723 -25.48 0.20 81.63
CA ILE A 723 -24.08 -0.04 81.24
C ILE A 723 -23.91 -1.35 80.46
N ILE A 724 -24.61 -2.42 80.83
CA ILE A 724 -24.62 -3.71 80.10
C ILE A 724 -25.33 -3.56 78.75
N ASP A 725 -26.41 -2.78 78.66
CA ASP A 725 -27.12 -2.48 77.42
C ASP A 725 -26.22 -1.66 76.47
N ASP A 726 -25.57 -0.60 76.97
CA ASP A 726 -24.62 0.23 76.21
C ASP A 726 -23.39 -0.58 75.74
N GLN A 727 -22.90 -1.51 76.58
CA GLN A 727 -21.84 -2.45 76.19
C GLN A 727 -22.34 -3.47 75.15
N THR A 728 -23.58 -3.92 75.23
CA THR A 728 -24.19 -4.86 74.28
C THR A 728 -24.44 -4.19 72.93
N GLU A 729 -24.93 -2.94 72.92
CA GLU A 729 -25.05 -2.09 71.73
C GLU A 729 -23.67 -1.81 71.10
N THR A 730 -22.64 -1.54 71.92
CA THR A 730 -21.27 -1.39 71.44
C THR A 730 -20.73 -2.68 70.83
N ILE A 731 -21.00 -3.84 71.42
CA ILE A 731 -20.62 -5.16 70.88
C ILE A 731 -21.40 -5.46 69.59
N GLY A 732 -22.66 -5.04 69.49
CA GLY A 732 -23.47 -5.11 68.25
C GLY A 732 -22.80 -4.33 67.12
N LYS A 733 -22.56 -3.03 67.32
CA LYS A 733 -21.89 -2.15 66.35
C LYS A 733 -20.50 -2.65 65.96
N LEU A 734 -19.73 -3.22 66.89
CA LEU A 734 -18.43 -3.82 66.60
C LEU A 734 -18.53 -5.11 65.76
N LYS A 735 -19.61 -5.89 65.90
CA LYS A 735 -19.89 -7.05 65.02
C LYS A 735 -20.35 -6.59 63.64
N GLU A 736 -21.22 -5.60 63.56
CA GLU A 736 -21.66 -4.98 62.31
C GLU A 736 -20.45 -4.45 61.52
N CYS A 737 -19.60 -3.64 62.14
CA CYS A 737 -18.35 -3.12 61.55
C CYS A 737 -17.34 -4.22 61.16
N LEU A 738 -17.44 -5.41 61.74
CA LEU A 738 -16.59 -6.56 61.40
C LEU A 738 -17.17 -7.30 60.20
N GLN A 739 -18.48 -7.56 60.19
CA GLN A 739 -19.20 -8.19 59.08
C GLN A 739 -19.15 -7.32 57.80
N GLU A 740 -19.29 -5.99 57.93
CA GLU A 740 -19.08 -5.04 56.83
C GLU A 740 -17.68 -5.16 56.22
N ARG A 741 -16.65 -5.38 57.06
CA ARG A 741 -15.27 -5.60 56.59
C ARG A 741 -15.09 -6.96 55.95
N GLU A 742 -15.70 -8.01 56.48
CA GLU A 742 -15.67 -9.35 55.87
C GLU A 742 -16.32 -9.36 54.48
N GLU A 743 -17.47 -8.69 54.31
CA GLU A 743 -18.11 -8.56 52.99
C GLU A 743 -17.31 -7.64 52.04
N GLN A 744 -16.71 -6.54 52.53
CA GLN A 744 -15.76 -5.74 51.73
C GLN A 744 -14.54 -6.56 51.29
N ILE A 745 -13.98 -7.40 52.17
CA ILE A 745 -12.87 -8.30 51.85
C ILE A 745 -13.30 -9.34 50.81
N LYS A 746 -14.51 -9.91 50.93
CA LYS A 746 -15.08 -10.85 49.95
C LYS A 746 -15.26 -10.20 48.57
N ILE A 747 -15.89 -9.03 48.51
CA ILE A 747 -16.05 -8.23 47.27
C ILE A 747 -14.69 -7.88 46.65
N LEU A 748 -13.65 -7.63 47.45
CA LEU A 748 -12.29 -7.41 46.95
C LEU A 748 -11.65 -8.69 46.39
N HIS A 749 -11.86 -9.85 47.01
CA HIS A 749 -11.38 -11.14 46.46
C HIS A 749 -12.09 -11.52 45.16
N GLU A 750 -13.41 -11.30 45.08
CA GLU A 750 -14.21 -11.50 43.86
C GLU A 750 -13.66 -10.62 42.72
N LYS A 751 -13.43 -9.33 42.97
CA LYS A 751 -12.82 -8.40 41.99
C LYS A 751 -11.39 -8.76 41.60
N ILE A 752 -10.55 -9.21 42.54
CA ILE A 752 -9.20 -9.68 42.23
C ILE A 752 -9.26 -10.93 41.32
N THR A 753 -10.19 -11.84 41.59
CA THR A 753 -10.39 -13.06 40.79
C THR A 753 -10.90 -12.74 39.38
N GLU A 754 -11.84 -11.79 39.24
CA GLU A 754 -12.37 -11.32 37.97
C GLU A 754 -11.30 -10.60 37.14
N ILE A 755 -10.50 -9.71 37.76
CA ILE A 755 -9.35 -9.07 37.12
C ILE A 755 -8.33 -10.12 36.68
N GLN A 756 -7.98 -11.08 37.54
CA GLN A 756 -7.02 -12.14 37.22
C GLN A 756 -7.51 -12.98 36.02
N LYS A 757 -8.79 -13.37 36.02
CA LYS A 757 -9.41 -14.08 34.89
C LYS A 757 -9.34 -13.26 33.60
N CYS A 758 -9.75 -11.99 33.63
CA CYS A 758 -9.69 -11.10 32.48
C CYS A 758 -8.25 -10.94 31.94
N THR A 759 -7.24 -10.86 32.82
CA THR A 759 -5.83 -10.78 32.38
C THR A 759 -5.32 -12.10 31.81
N GLN A 760 -5.84 -13.24 32.26
CA GLN A 760 -5.52 -14.56 31.70
C GLN A 760 -6.16 -14.74 30.31
N GLU A 761 -7.43 -14.38 30.15
CA GLU A 761 -8.13 -14.41 28.86
C GLU A 761 -7.45 -13.47 27.84
N GLN A 762 -7.00 -12.28 28.27
CA GLN A 762 -6.19 -11.40 27.43
C GLN A 762 -4.81 -11.99 27.08
N LEU A 763 -4.16 -12.71 27.99
CA LEU A 763 -2.87 -13.36 27.72
C LEU A 763 -3.04 -14.49 26.68
N GLU A 764 -4.11 -15.27 26.78
CA GLU A 764 -4.45 -16.36 25.85
C GLU A 764 -4.85 -15.81 24.46
N GLU A 765 -5.59 -14.70 24.41
CA GLU A 765 -5.87 -13.96 23.17
C GLU A 765 -4.58 -13.47 22.50
N LYS A 766 -3.64 -12.90 23.28
CA LYS A 766 -2.35 -12.43 22.74
C LYS A 766 -1.40 -13.56 22.37
N SER A 767 -1.45 -14.71 23.03
CA SER A 767 -0.73 -15.92 22.57
C SER A 767 -1.30 -16.37 21.22
N SER A 768 -2.61 -16.54 21.11
CA SER A 768 -3.27 -16.97 19.87
C SER A 768 -2.98 -16.04 18.69
N GLN A 769 -2.92 -14.72 18.93
CA GLN A 769 -2.52 -13.73 17.92
C GLN A 769 -1.04 -13.80 17.56
N LEU A 770 -0.17 -14.12 18.51
CA LEU A 770 1.25 -14.35 18.26
C LEU A 770 1.46 -15.62 17.42
N ASP A 771 0.75 -16.70 17.74
CA ASP A 771 0.82 -17.97 17.03
C ASP A 771 0.33 -17.81 15.57
N GLU A 772 -0.77 -17.08 15.34
CA GLU A 772 -1.25 -16.75 14.00
C GLU A 772 -0.25 -15.88 13.21
N ILE A 773 0.47 -14.97 13.89
CA ILE A 773 1.54 -14.15 13.27
C ILE A 773 2.77 -14.99 12.95
N VAL A 774 3.16 -15.95 13.81
CA VAL A 774 4.26 -16.90 13.55
C VAL A 774 3.93 -17.78 12.35
N GLU A 775 2.74 -18.36 12.30
CA GLU A 775 2.31 -19.20 11.18
C GLU A 775 2.20 -18.40 9.86
N LYS A 776 1.88 -17.10 9.91
CA LYS A 776 1.96 -16.19 8.74
C LYS A 776 3.43 -15.93 8.35
N LEU A 777 4.31 -15.69 9.31
CA LEU A 777 5.75 -15.48 9.09
C LEU A 777 6.40 -16.71 8.43
N GLU A 778 6.05 -17.92 8.87
CA GLU A 778 6.56 -19.17 8.32
C GLU A 778 6.11 -19.38 6.87
N ARG A 779 4.80 -19.22 6.56
CA ARG A 779 4.29 -19.24 5.17
C ARG A 779 4.99 -18.20 4.28
N HIS A 780 5.24 -17.00 4.79
CA HIS A 780 5.98 -15.97 4.04
C HIS A 780 7.45 -16.36 3.83
N ASN A 781 8.10 -16.98 4.82
CA ASN A 781 9.47 -17.45 4.70
C ASN A 781 9.58 -18.64 3.72
N GLU A 782 8.61 -19.55 3.69
CA GLU A 782 8.50 -20.56 2.63
C GLU A 782 8.36 -19.94 1.24
N ARG A 783 7.43 -18.99 1.03
CA ARG A 783 7.23 -18.34 -0.28
C ARG A 783 8.53 -17.62 -0.71
N LYS A 784 9.26 -17.03 0.22
CA LYS A 784 10.58 -16.40 0.01
C LYS A 784 11.67 -17.42 -0.38
N GLU A 785 11.79 -18.58 0.28
CA GLU A 785 12.78 -19.59 -0.13
C GLU A 785 12.38 -20.28 -1.44
N LYS A 786 11.09 -20.51 -1.70
CA LYS A 786 10.57 -20.98 -3.01
C LYS A 786 10.91 -19.98 -4.13
N LEU A 787 10.74 -18.67 -3.90
CA LEU A 787 11.14 -17.62 -4.84
C LEU A 787 12.67 -17.54 -5.04
N LYS A 788 13.48 -17.71 -3.99
CA LYS A 788 14.95 -17.80 -4.12
C LYS A 788 15.39 -19.01 -4.94
N GLN A 789 14.73 -20.16 -4.81
CA GLN A 789 15.00 -21.34 -5.63
C GLN A 789 14.68 -21.07 -7.11
N GLN A 790 13.52 -20.48 -7.40
CA GLN A 790 13.15 -20.06 -8.76
C GLN A 790 14.15 -19.05 -9.34
N LEU A 791 14.58 -18.06 -8.55
CA LEU A 791 15.57 -17.06 -8.95
C LEU A 791 16.91 -17.72 -9.32
N LYS A 792 17.43 -18.64 -8.50
CA LYS A 792 18.64 -19.42 -8.82
C LYS A 792 18.51 -20.24 -10.11
N VAL A 793 17.35 -20.84 -10.36
CA VAL A 793 17.08 -21.56 -11.62
C VAL A 793 17.11 -20.60 -12.80
N LYS A 794 16.56 -19.37 -12.67
CA LYS A 794 16.63 -18.35 -13.72
C LYS A 794 18.02 -17.74 -13.91
N GLU A 795 18.82 -17.63 -12.85
CA GLU A 795 20.24 -17.26 -12.96
C GLU A 795 21.03 -18.31 -13.77
N LEU A 796 20.77 -19.61 -13.53
CA LEU A 796 21.38 -20.71 -14.30
C LEU A 796 20.90 -20.73 -15.77
N GLU A 797 19.58 -20.63 -16.02
CA GLU A 797 19.04 -20.50 -17.39
C GLU A 797 19.68 -19.32 -18.15
N LEU A 798 19.85 -18.17 -17.50
CA LEU A 798 20.47 -16.99 -18.09
C LEU A 798 21.98 -17.18 -18.36
N ASP A 799 22.70 -17.88 -17.48
CA ASP A 799 24.13 -18.15 -17.67
C ASP A 799 24.39 -19.22 -18.75
N GLU A 800 23.48 -20.18 -18.92
CA GLU A 800 23.45 -21.10 -20.06
C GLU A 800 23.15 -20.35 -21.38
N ILE A 801 22.14 -19.47 -21.41
CA ILE A 801 21.84 -18.63 -22.57
C ILE A 801 23.02 -17.71 -22.92
N ARG A 802 23.72 -17.15 -21.93
CA ARG A 802 24.94 -16.35 -22.15
C ARG A 802 26.07 -17.16 -22.78
N LYS A 803 26.29 -18.41 -22.33
CA LYS A 803 27.28 -19.32 -22.94
C LYS A 803 26.88 -19.68 -24.37
N ALA A 804 25.62 -20.04 -24.60
CA ALA A 804 25.10 -20.33 -25.94
C ALA A 804 25.28 -19.12 -26.88
N TYR A 805 24.88 -17.92 -26.46
CA TYR A 805 25.10 -16.68 -27.21
C TYR A 805 26.59 -16.43 -27.50
N SER A 806 27.47 -16.60 -26.51
CA SER A 806 28.92 -16.45 -26.70
C SER A 806 29.47 -17.41 -27.76
N THR A 807 29.09 -18.70 -27.72
CA THR A 807 29.52 -19.67 -28.74
C THR A 807 28.94 -19.39 -30.13
N LEU A 808 27.73 -18.82 -30.22
CA LEU A 808 27.14 -18.42 -31.49
C LEU A 808 27.79 -17.15 -32.05
N ASN A 809 28.12 -16.19 -31.18
CA ASN A 809 28.84 -14.97 -31.55
C ASN A 809 30.25 -15.28 -32.04
N GLN A 810 30.96 -16.23 -31.41
CA GLN A 810 32.25 -16.71 -31.92
C GLN A 810 32.07 -17.33 -33.32
N LYS A 811 31.13 -18.26 -33.50
CA LYS A 811 30.85 -18.87 -34.83
C LYS A 811 30.47 -17.85 -35.91
N TRP A 812 29.86 -16.73 -35.55
CA TRP A 812 29.61 -15.61 -36.47
C TRP A 812 30.88 -14.80 -36.78
N HIS A 813 31.75 -14.60 -35.79
CA HIS A 813 33.06 -13.98 -36.00
C HIS A 813 33.95 -14.84 -36.90
N ASP A 814 34.04 -16.15 -36.64
CA ASP A 814 34.79 -17.14 -37.45
C ASP A 814 34.28 -17.15 -38.91
N LYS A 815 32.96 -17.09 -39.10
CA LYS A 815 32.33 -16.96 -40.44
C LYS A 815 32.63 -15.62 -41.10
N GLY A 816 32.70 -14.54 -40.33
CA GLY A 816 33.08 -13.21 -40.82
C GLY A 816 34.52 -13.19 -41.31
N GLU A 817 35.46 -13.77 -40.55
CA GLU A 817 36.87 -13.91 -40.97
C GLU A 817 37.02 -14.74 -42.24
N LEU A 818 36.30 -15.87 -42.34
CA LEU A 818 36.24 -16.68 -43.55
C LEU A 818 35.67 -15.90 -44.75
N LEU A 819 34.64 -15.09 -44.53
CA LEU A 819 34.05 -14.26 -45.59
C LEU A 819 35.02 -13.17 -46.06
N CYS A 820 35.67 -12.45 -45.14
CA CYS A 820 36.76 -11.50 -45.46
C CYS A 820 37.90 -12.17 -46.23
N HIS A 821 38.27 -13.41 -45.89
CA HIS A 821 39.29 -14.16 -46.62
C HIS A 821 38.84 -14.52 -48.04
N LEU A 822 37.59 -14.95 -48.23
CA LEU A 822 37.01 -15.23 -49.53
C LEU A 822 36.86 -13.95 -50.39
N GLU A 823 36.47 -12.82 -49.80
CA GLU A 823 36.46 -11.52 -50.48
C GLU A 823 37.86 -11.11 -50.94
N MET A 824 38.88 -11.34 -50.12
CA MET A 824 40.28 -11.08 -50.48
C MET A 824 40.75 -11.99 -51.62
N GLN A 825 40.43 -13.29 -51.59
CA GLN A 825 40.71 -14.20 -52.71
C GLN A 825 39.99 -13.76 -54.00
N VAL A 826 38.70 -13.41 -53.93
CA VAL A 826 37.93 -12.93 -55.09
C VAL A 826 38.50 -11.63 -55.65
N LYS A 827 38.97 -10.72 -54.77
CA LYS A 827 39.64 -9.48 -55.18
C LYS A 827 40.98 -9.76 -55.87
N GLU A 828 41.81 -10.64 -55.32
CA GLU A 828 43.08 -11.04 -55.92
C GLU A 828 42.87 -11.76 -57.27
N VAL A 829 41.88 -12.65 -57.37
CA VAL A 829 41.51 -13.31 -58.63
C VAL A 829 41.03 -12.29 -59.66
N LYS A 830 40.19 -11.33 -59.26
CA LYS A 830 39.73 -10.24 -60.12
C LYS A 830 40.89 -9.37 -60.61
N GLU A 831 41.77 -8.93 -59.72
CA GLU A 831 42.94 -8.13 -60.08
C GLU A 831 43.89 -8.89 -61.01
N ASN A 832 44.07 -10.21 -60.80
CA ASN A 832 44.81 -11.07 -61.73
C ASN A 832 44.14 -11.20 -63.11
N PHE A 833 42.80 -11.24 -63.18
CA PHE A 833 42.09 -11.20 -64.46
C PHE A 833 42.21 -9.84 -65.16
N GLU A 834 42.02 -8.72 -64.46
CA GLU A 834 42.22 -7.38 -65.01
C GLU A 834 43.67 -7.17 -65.48
N ASN A 835 44.65 -7.69 -64.76
CA ASN A 835 46.06 -7.65 -65.15
C ASN A 835 46.37 -8.51 -66.39
N LYS A 836 45.68 -9.65 -66.58
CA LYS A 836 45.76 -10.45 -67.82
C LYS A 836 45.07 -9.74 -68.99
N GLU A 837 43.87 -9.21 -68.78
CA GLU A 837 43.11 -8.46 -69.79
C GLU A 837 43.88 -7.23 -70.28
N ARG A 838 44.52 -6.49 -69.37
CA ARG A 838 45.34 -5.31 -69.71
C ARG A 838 46.58 -5.67 -70.52
N LYS A 839 47.19 -6.83 -70.29
CA LYS A 839 48.30 -7.37 -71.11
C LYS A 839 47.81 -7.78 -72.49
N LEU A 840 46.74 -8.57 -72.59
CA LEU A 840 46.15 -8.99 -73.86
C LEU A 840 45.65 -7.80 -74.70
N LYS A 841 45.14 -6.74 -74.04
CA LYS A 841 44.86 -5.45 -74.68
C LYS A 841 46.15 -4.86 -75.27
N ALA A 842 47.19 -4.63 -74.47
CA ALA A 842 48.45 -4.07 -74.94
C ALA A 842 49.14 -4.89 -76.05
N GLU A 843 49.04 -6.22 -76.01
CA GLU A 843 49.57 -7.11 -77.05
C GLU A 843 48.78 -7.00 -78.36
N ARG A 844 47.44 -7.00 -78.30
CA ARG A 844 46.58 -6.76 -79.47
C ARG A 844 46.82 -5.36 -80.06
N ASP A 845 46.87 -4.34 -79.23
CA ASP A 845 47.03 -2.95 -79.67
C ASP A 845 48.41 -2.74 -80.31
N LYS A 846 49.47 -3.35 -79.75
CA LYS A 846 50.80 -3.42 -80.38
C LYS A 846 50.78 -4.19 -81.71
N SER A 847 50.00 -5.28 -81.81
CA SER A 847 49.86 -6.04 -83.05
C SER A 847 49.09 -5.28 -84.13
N ILE A 848 48.11 -4.44 -83.74
CA ILE A 848 47.38 -3.54 -84.63
C ILE A 848 48.32 -2.45 -85.15
N GLU A 849 49.14 -1.83 -84.29
CA GLU A 849 50.11 -0.82 -84.75
C GLU A 849 51.14 -1.45 -85.69
N LEU A 850 51.66 -2.65 -85.40
CA LEU A 850 52.55 -3.38 -86.32
C LEU A 850 51.89 -3.77 -87.65
N GLN A 851 50.60 -4.11 -87.64
CA GLN A 851 49.82 -4.37 -88.86
C GLN A 851 49.63 -3.08 -89.69
N LYS A 852 49.36 -1.96 -89.03
CA LYS A 852 49.24 -0.64 -89.64
C LYS A 852 50.57 -0.18 -90.25
N ASP A 853 51.67 -0.33 -89.51
CA ASP A 853 53.04 -0.12 -89.98
C ASP A 853 53.36 -0.94 -91.25
N ALA A 854 52.88 -2.18 -91.33
CA ALA A 854 53.05 -3.05 -92.49
C ALA A 854 52.15 -2.63 -93.66
N MET A 855 50.92 -2.19 -93.40
CA MET A 855 50.02 -1.63 -94.42
C MET A 855 50.55 -0.32 -95.00
N GLU A 856 51.08 0.59 -94.17
CA GLU A 856 51.69 1.85 -94.64
C GLU A 856 52.94 1.57 -95.50
N LYS A 857 53.76 0.57 -95.14
CA LYS A 857 54.88 0.10 -95.98
C LYS A 857 54.40 -0.52 -97.30
N LEU A 858 53.32 -1.32 -97.29
CA LEU A 858 52.72 -1.86 -98.52
C LEU A 858 52.20 -0.75 -99.43
N HIS A 859 51.42 0.21 -98.91
CA HIS A 859 50.93 1.35 -99.68
C HIS A 859 52.10 2.18 -100.26
N SER A 860 53.18 2.37 -99.49
CA SER A 860 54.38 3.05 -99.98
C SER A 860 55.09 2.29 -101.12
N MET A 861 55.07 0.95 -101.10
CA MET A 861 55.62 0.12 -102.18
C MET A 861 54.70 0.08 -103.39
N ASP A 862 53.38 -0.01 -103.20
CA ASP A 862 52.39 0.05 -104.28
C ASP A 862 52.40 1.41 -104.98
N ASP A 863 52.52 2.53 -104.24
CA ASP A 863 52.69 3.87 -104.81
C ASP A 863 54.01 4.01 -105.59
N ALA A 864 55.08 3.36 -105.15
CA ALA A 864 56.36 3.35 -105.85
C ALA A 864 56.30 2.49 -107.13
N PHE A 865 55.70 1.30 -107.05
CA PHE A 865 55.46 0.42 -108.19
C PHE A 865 54.52 1.06 -109.20
N LYS A 866 53.47 1.75 -108.75
CA LYS A 866 52.55 2.49 -109.61
C LYS A 866 53.25 3.62 -110.36
N LYS A 867 54.08 4.43 -109.68
CA LYS A 867 54.95 5.42 -110.35
C LYS A 867 55.90 4.79 -111.36
N GLN A 868 56.42 3.59 -111.10
CA GLN A 868 57.26 2.86 -112.05
C GLN A 868 56.45 2.38 -113.28
N VAL A 869 55.24 1.87 -113.08
CA VAL A 869 54.32 1.46 -114.16
C VAL A 869 53.89 2.67 -114.98
N ASP A 870 53.49 3.76 -114.34
CA ASP A 870 53.09 5.01 -115.01
C ASP A 870 54.25 5.57 -115.86
N ALA A 871 55.49 5.55 -115.35
CA ALA A 871 56.69 5.95 -116.10
C ALA A 871 57.01 5.01 -117.28
N ILE A 872 56.76 3.70 -117.16
CA ILE A 872 56.89 2.74 -118.28
C ILE A 872 55.81 2.98 -119.33
N VAL A 873 54.57 3.29 -118.92
CA VAL A 873 53.48 3.64 -119.83
C VAL A 873 53.78 4.95 -120.56
N GLU A 874 54.28 5.97 -119.87
CA GLU A 874 54.74 7.23 -120.47
C GLU A 874 55.90 7.01 -121.45
N ALA A 875 56.88 6.17 -121.10
CA ALA A 875 57.98 5.82 -122.01
C ALA A 875 57.48 5.12 -123.28
N HIS A 876 56.61 4.11 -123.17
CA HIS A 876 56.01 3.44 -124.33
C HIS A 876 55.11 4.37 -125.15
N GLN A 877 54.38 5.30 -124.53
CA GLN A 877 53.60 6.30 -125.26
C GLN A 877 54.50 7.25 -126.07
N ASN A 878 55.62 7.69 -125.50
CA ASN A 878 56.62 8.48 -126.21
C ASN A 878 57.27 7.69 -127.38
N GLU A 879 57.56 6.40 -127.19
CA GLU A 879 58.05 5.52 -128.26
C GLU A 879 57.02 5.32 -129.38
N ILE A 880 55.74 5.10 -129.04
CA ILE A 880 54.65 5.02 -130.02
C ILE A 880 54.51 6.33 -130.81
N ILE A 881 54.65 7.48 -130.15
CA ILE A 881 54.66 8.80 -130.80
C ILE A 881 55.88 8.93 -131.73
N GLN A 882 57.07 8.48 -131.33
CA GLN A 882 58.26 8.47 -132.18
C GLN A 882 58.06 7.57 -133.42
N LEU A 883 57.60 6.33 -133.24
CA LEU A 883 57.34 5.39 -134.33
C LEU A 883 56.24 5.89 -135.28
N ALA A 884 55.22 6.59 -134.78
CA ALA A 884 54.21 7.25 -135.61
C ALA A 884 54.83 8.39 -136.46
N ASN A 885 55.70 9.21 -135.87
CA ASN A 885 56.42 10.26 -136.57
C ASN A 885 57.41 9.71 -137.62
N GLU A 886 58.07 8.59 -137.35
CA GLU A 886 58.97 7.90 -138.30
C GLU A 886 58.19 7.24 -139.45
N LYS A 887 57.06 6.61 -139.14
CA LYS A 887 56.11 6.11 -140.15
C LYS A 887 55.62 7.23 -141.06
N GLN A 888 55.27 8.41 -140.50
CA GLN A 888 54.83 9.56 -141.29
C GLN A 888 55.94 10.03 -142.24
N LYS A 889 57.18 10.22 -141.75
CA LYS A 889 58.35 10.54 -142.61
C LYS A 889 58.55 9.53 -143.74
N CYS A 890 58.31 8.24 -143.49
CA CYS A 890 58.39 7.20 -144.53
C CYS A 890 57.26 7.32 -145.57
N ILE A 891 56.03 7.64 -145.14
CA ILE A 891 54.89 7.93 -146.04
C ILE A 891 55.18 9.17 -146.89
N ASP A 892 55.66 10.25 -146.28
CA ASP A 892 56.00 11.50 -146.99
C ASP A 892 57.11 11.27 -148.03
N SER A 893 58.13 10.49 -147.66
CA SER A 893 59.22 10.07 -148.56
C SER A 893 58.75 9.17 -149.71
N ALA A 894 57.77 8.29 -149.45
CA ALA A 894 57.14 7.46 -150.49
C ALA A 894 56.29 8.32 -151.44
N ASN A 895 55.49 9.25 -150.92
CA ASN A 895 54.71 10.20 -151.72
C ASN A 895 55.62 11.07 -152.60
N LEU A 896 56.76 11.53 -152.06
CA LEU A 896 57.80 12.27 -152.81
C LEU A 896 58.55 11.40 -153.86
N LYS A 897 58.41 10.08 -153.82
CA LYS A 897 58.83 9.19 -154.92
C LYS A 897 57.71 9.00 -155.94
N VAL A 898 56.45 8.82 -155.49
CA VAL A 898 55.28 8.72 -156.36
C VAL A 898 55.17 9.96 -157.25
N HIS A 899 55.22 11.17 -156.69
CA HIS A 899 55.18 12.40 -157.48
C HIS A 899 56.32 12.51 -158.52
N ARG A 900 57.53 12.03 -158.20
CA ARG A 900 58.62 11.98 -159.19
C ARG A 900 58.32 11.02 -160.34
N VAL A 901 57.76 9.84 -160.06
CA VAL A 901 57.34 8.88 -161.09
C VAL A 901 56.15 9.42 -161.90
N GLU A 902 55.24 10.17 -161.28
CA GLU A 902 54.15 10.88 -161.97
C GLU A 902 54.68 11.99 -162.89
N GLU A 903 55.70 12.73 -162.48
CA GLU A 903 56.41 13.72 -163.31
C GLU A 903 57.12 13.04 -164.50
N GLU A 904 57.83 11.93 -164.27
CA GLU A 904 58.49 11.12 -165.31
C GLU A 904 57.48 10.54 -166.32
N MET A 905 56.35 10.00 -165.84
CA MET A 905 55.24 9.57 -166.70
C MET A 905 54.65 10.72 -167.51
N ARG A 906 54.52 11.92 -166.92
CA ARG A 906 54.03 13.12 -167.61
C ARG A 906 54.97 13.52 -168.75
N GLY A 907 56.29 13.41 -168.54
CA GLY A 907 57.32 13.59 -169.56
C GLY A 907 57.21 12.57 -170.71
N LEU A 908 57.09 11.28 -170.38
CA LEU A 908 56.94 10.20 -171.37
C LEU A 908 55.65 10.34 -172.20
N LEU A 909 54.56 10.82 -171.60
CA LEU A 909 53.30 11.09 -172.32
C LEU A 909 53.42 12.30 -173.26
N GLU A 910 54.14 13.36 -172.88
CA GLU A 910 54.48 14.44 -173.83
C GLU A 910 55.34 13.94 -174.99
N GLU A 911 56.34 13.10 -174.72
CA GLU A 911 57.25 12.57 -175.74
C GLU A 911 56.52 11.64 -176.73
N THR A 912 55.61 10.81 -176.21
CA THR A 912 54.69 9.99 -177.01
C THR A 912 53.77 10.86 -177.87
N CYS A 913 53.26 11.97 -177.35
CA CYS A 913 52.44 12.94 -178.10
C CYS A 913 53.23 13.63 -179.22
N LYS A 914 54.49 14.00 -178.97
CA LYS A 914 55.41 14.58 -179.96
C LYS A 914 55.69 13.58 -181.10
N ASN A 915 55.95 12.31 -180.78
CA ASN A 915 56.12 11.24 -181.76
C ASN A 915 54.86 10.96 -182.60
N LYS A 916 53.66 10.98 -181.99
CA LYS A 916 52.40 10.83 -182.73
C LYS A 916 52.21 11.90 -183.79
N LYS A 917 52.46 13.18 -183.46
CA LYS A 917 52.39 14.29 -184.42
C LYS A 917 53.38 14.15 -185.58
N ALA A 918 54.60 13.66 -185.31
CA ALA A 918 55.59 13.38 -186.36
C ALA A 918 55.14 12.27 -187.31
N MET A 919 54.41 11.26 -186.82
CA MET A 919 53.83 10.19 -187.64
C MET A 919 52.65 10.67 -188.50
N GLU A 920 51.75 11.49 -187.95
CA GLU A 920 50.64 12.10 -188.69
C GLU A 920 51.13 12.98 -189.86
N THR A 921 52.28 13.64 -189.71
CA THR A 921 52.88 14.47 -190.76
C THR A 921 53.35 13.62 -191.96
N LYS A 922 53.95 12.45 -191.70
CA LYS A 922 54.36 11.50 -192.76
C LYS A 922 53.17 10.92 -193.52
N ILE A 923 52.06 10.65 -192.83
CA ILE A 923 50.82 10.17 -193.47
C ILE A 923 50.24 11.25 -194.41
N LYS A 924 50.30 12.53 -194.03
CA LYS A 924 49.85 13.66 -194.88
C LYS A 924 50.73 13.82 -196.14
N GLN A 925 52.03 13.54 -196.06
CA GLN A 925 52.91 13.56 -197.24
C GLN A 925 52.60 12.40 -198.21
N LEU A 926 52.29 11.20 -197.70
CA LEU A 926 51.84 10.07 -198.53
C LEU A 926 50.49 10.33 -199.20
N ALA A 927 49.54 10.97 -198.51
CA ALA A 927 48.24 11.35 -199.08
C ALA A 927 48.38 12.37 -200.24
N PHE A 928 49.32 13.33 -200.12
CA PHE A 928 49.57 14.32 -201.17
C PHE A 928 50.11 13.67 -202.46
N ALA A 929 51.03 12.70 -202.34
CA ALA A 929 51.58 11.99 -203.50
C ALA A 929 50.54 11.15 -204.26
N LEU A 930 49.58 10.54 -203.56
CA LEU A 930 48.48 9.80 -204.19
C LEU A 930 47.48 10.71 -204.91
N SER A 931 47.32 11.96 -204.45
CA SER A 931 46.37 12.92 -205.03
C SER A 931 46.76 13.39 -206.44
N GLN A 932 48.05 13.41 -206.79
CA GLN A 932 48.53 13.90 -208.09
C GLN A 932 48.41 12.91 -209.26
N ILE A 933 47.93 11.69 -209.02
CA ILE A 933 47.79 10.64 -210.05
C ILE A 933 46.35 10.54 -210.59
N GLN A 934 45.38 11.21 -209.93
CA GLN A 934 43.94 10.96 -210.17
C GLN A 934 43.10 12.19 -210.55
N GLN A 935 43.73 13.26 -211.02
CA GLN A 935 43.10 14.13 -212.02
C GLN A 935 44.01 14.18 -213.25
N GLU A 936 43.44 13.76 -214.38
CA GLU A 936 43.98 14.01 -215.71
C GLU A 936 43.95 15.52 -216.00
N ILE A 937 44.81 15.96 -216.93
CA ILE A 937 44.64 17.14 -217.81
C ILE A 937 44.83 18.53 -217.14
#